data_AF-A0A8X8CJQ0-F1
#
_entry.id   AF-A0A8X8CJQ0-F1
#
_cell.length_a   1.000
_cell.length_b   1.000
_cell.length_c   1.000
_cell.angle_alpha   90.00
_cell.angle_beta   90.00
_cell.angle_gamma   90.00
#
_symmetry.space_group_name_H-M   'P 1'
#
loop_
_entity.id
_entity.type
_entity.pdbx_description
1 polymer ?
#
loop_
_entity_poly.entity_id
_entity_poly.type
_entity_poly.pdbx_seq_one_letter_code
_entity_poly.pdbx_strand_id
1 'polypeptide(L)'
;MELDPDDIFKDDEDDPDSEFYQQRESSKEFVVYLVDASPKMFSSTCPSREKKNLQDLNGAFVFNVAEREYLDRPTARLIKDFDGIEESFTKDIGSQYGIVSGSRENSLYNSLWIAQALLRKGSAKTADKRILLFTNEDDPFGSIKGVAKADMTRTTLQRAKDAQDLGISIELLPLSQSDEEFNVSLFYSDLIGLEGDELAQFMPSAGQKLQDMKDQLRKRMFTKRIVRRITLSIANGLSIELNTYALIRPTLPGAITWLDSVTNRPLKHLDCFLWHDAFHVVFFFPHYGSSLWDFMNFLHSLALKEVKEISISFLLRCYVLFNDIVKQNMTERSFICADTGALMQEPAKRYQPYKNDSIMLSVEELSEIKRVSTGHLHLLGFKPLSCLKDYHNLRPSTFIFPSDKEVIGSTCIFIALLRSMVNLKRFAVAFYGSSSRPQLVALVAQDEIISAGGQVEPPGMHMIYLPYSDDVRHVEEANTNGGAPRATDDHIKKAAALIKRIDLKDFSVFQFANPGLQRHYAVLQALALDEDDIPEINDETLPDEEGMARPGVVKAVEEFKLSVYGEDYDEESDMGNGKASDASKKRKTAAENAAKESANYNWPDLADNGQLKDLTVTELKYYLTAHNLPVTGKKEVLISRILTHLGK
;
A
#
# COMPACT_ATOMS: atom_id res chain seq x y z
N MET A 1 22.76 19.95 15.37
CA MET A 1 21.66 19.35 14.59
C MET A 1 20.38 19.78 15.30
N GLU A 2 19.50 20.54 14.66
CA GLU A 2 18.13 20.73 15.15
C GLU A 2 17.48 19.36 15.07
N LEU A 3 17.50 18.62 16.18
CA LEU A 3 16.68 17.43 16.33
C LEU A 3 15.24 17.94 16.32
N ASP A 4 14.48 17.51 15.32
CA ASP A 4 13.04 17.74 15.27
C ASP A 4 12.46 17.26 16.61
N PRO A 5 11.83 18.11 17.42
CA PRO A 5 11.25 17.69 18.69
C PRO A 5 10.27 16.53 18.53
N ASP A 6 9.70 16.34 17.32
CA ASP A 6 8.84 15.21 16.99
C ASP A 6 9.59 13.87 16.90
N ASP A 7 10.90 13.84 16.66
CA ASP A 7 11.70 12.59 16.57
C ASP A 7 11.94 11.94 17.96
N ILE A 8 11.90 12.73 19.04
CA ILE A 8 11.97 12.21 20.43
C ILE A 8 10.64 11.54 20.82
N PHE A 9 9.55 11.93 20.17
CA PHE A 9 8.19 11.44 20.42
C PHE A 9 7.64 10.52 19.31
N LYS A 10 8.37 10.31 18.20
CA LYS A 10 8.06 9.29 17.20
C LYS A 10 8.21 7.90 17.81
N ASP A 11 7.22 7.05 17.53
CA ASP A 11 7.12 5.69 18.04
C ASP A 11 7.87 4.70 17.15
N ASP A 12 8.42 3.66 17.76
CA ASP A 12 8.80 2.43 17.05
C ASP A 12 7.57 1.73 16.42
N GLU A 13 6.32 2.15 16.67
CA GLU A 13 5.12 1.60 15.96
C GLU A 13 4.74 2.42 14.70
N ASP A 14 5.27 3.63 14.55
CA ASP A 14 5.11 4.50 13.36
C ASP A 14 6.40 4.57 12.52
N ASP A 15 7.48 3.96 12.99
CA ASP A 15 8.69 3.71 12.20
C ASP A 15 8.42 2.60 11.18
N PRO A 16 8.39 2.88 9.86
CA PRO A 16 8.24 1.84 8.84
C PRO A 16 9.36 0.79 8.87
N ASP A 17 10.47 1.03 9.57
CA ASP A 17 11.62 0.12 9.72
C ASP A 17 11.64 -0.66 11.05
N SER A 18 10.67 -0.43 11.93
CA SER A 18 10.55 -1.16 13.20
C SER A 18 10.43 -2.67 13.01
N GLU A 19 10.86 -3.47 13.99
CA GLU A 19 10.61 -4.93 14.02
C GLU A 19 9.11 -5.29 13.85
N PHE A 20 8.19 -4.35 14.09
CA PHE A 20 6.76 -4.47 13.77
C PHE A 20 6.46 -4.56 12.27
N TYR A 21 7.26 -3.88 11.44
CA TYR A 21 7.16 -3.83 9.97
C TYR A 21 8.23 -4.65 9.27
N GLN A 22 9.31 -5.02 9.97
CA GLN A 22 10.23 -6.02 9.48
C GLN A 22 9.43 -7.26 9.14
N GLN A 23 9.46 -7.56 7.85
CA GLN A 23 8.92 -8.75 7.24
C GLN A 23 9.67 -9.94 7.85
N ARG A 24 9.25 -10.38 9.06
CA ARG A 24 9.72 -11.63 9.67
C ARG A 24 9.58 -12.70 8.60
N GLU A 25 10.71 -13.35 8.34
CA GLU A 25 10.99 -14.22 7.20
C GLU A 25 9.72 -14.84 6.65
N SER A 26 9.38 -14.51 5.39
CA SER A 26 8.38 -15.24 4.64
C SER A 26 8.66 -16.73 4.82
N SER A 27 7.74 -17.47 5.43
CA SER A 27 7.73 -18.92 5.31
C SER A 27 7.85 -19.20 3.81
N LYS A 28 8.99 -19.76 3.40
CA LYS A 28 9.28 -19.98 1.98
C LYS A 28 8.12 -20.77 1.40
N GLU A 29 7.45 -20.21 0.40
CA GLU A 29 6.32 -20.83 -0.25
C GLU A 29 6.78 -21.38 -1.60
N PHE A 30 6.60 -22.68 -1.81
CA PHE A 30 6.96 -23.35 -3.04
C PHE A 30 5.68 -23.70 -3.81
N VAL A 31 5.54 -23.14 -5.00
CA VAL A 31 4.35 -23.33 -5.84
C VAL A 31 4.73 -23.93 -7.18
N VAL A 32 3.98 -24.94 -7.61
CA VAL A 32 4.06 -25.52 -8.96
C VAL A 32 2.72 -25.34 -9.66
N TYR A 33 2.76 -24.84 -10.89
CA TYR A 33 1.57 -24.66 -11.72
C TYR A 33 1.41 -25.85 -12.66
N LEU A 34 0.29 -26.57 -12.52
CA LEU A 34 -0.12 -27.64 -13.41
C LEU A 34 -1.25 -27.12 -14.31
N VAL A 35 -0.98 -27.03 -15.60
CA VAL A 35 -1.96 -26.55 -16.59
C VAL A 35 -2.33 -27.71 -17.51
N ASP A 36 -3.61 -27.98 -17.62
CA ASP A 36 -4.17 -28.90 -18.60
C ASP A 36 -3.89 -28.38 -20.02
N ALA A 37 -3.31 -29.23 -20.86
CA ALA A 37 -3.00 -28.93 -22.25
C ALA A 37 -3.81 -29.82 -23.22
N SER A 38 -4.94 -30.36 -22.76
CA SER A 38 -5.87 -31.15 -23.56
C SER A 38 -6.58 -30.27 -24.60
N PRO A 39 -7.02 -30.82 -25.75
CA PRO A 39 -7.69 -30.04 -26.80
C PRO A 39 -8.93 -29.28 -26.33
N LYS A 40 -9.64 -29.78 -25.29
CA LYS A 40 -10.80 -29.14 -24.69
C LYS A 40 -10.47 -27.74 -24.15
N MET A 41 -9.23 -27.47 -23.75
CA MET A 41 -8.76 -26.17 -23.27
C MET A 41 -8.65 -25.10 -24.40
N PHE A 42 -8.77 -25.49 -25.68
CA PHE A 42 -8.55 -24.62 -26.83
C PHE A 42 -9.82 -24.45 -27.67
N SER A 43 -10.18 -23.20 -27.99
CA SER A 43 -11.35 -22.86 -28.82
C SER A 43 -11.08 -22.94 -30.33
N SER A 44 -9.81 -23.04 -30.75
CA SER A 44 -9.41 -23.13 -32.16
C SER A 44 -8.43 -24.28 -32.40
N THR A 45 -8.74 -25.12 -33.39
CA THR A 45 -7.84 -26.17 -33.88
C THR A 45 -6.56 -25.55 -34.44
N CYS A 46 -5.46 -25.61 -33.69
CA CYS A 46 -4.16 -25.08 -34.11
C CYS A 46 -3.44 -26.09 -35.04
N PRO A 47 -2.99 -25.69 -36.24
CA PRO A 47 -2.34 -26.59 -37.19
C PRO A 47 -0.82 -26.50 -37.04
N SER A 48 -0.19 -27.18 -36.07
CA SER A 48 1.24 -27.45 -36.20
C SER A 48 1.72 -28.73 -35.51
N ARG A 49 2.80 -29.29 -36.09
CA ARG A 49 3.37 -30.63 -35.89
C ARG A 49 4.32 -30.71 -34.69
N GLU A 50 4.31 -31.89 -34.04
CA GLU A 50 5.31 -32.49 -33.13
C GLU A 50 6.11 -31.53 -32.24
N LYS A 51 5.79 -31.41 -30.94
CA LYS A 51 6.56 -30.51 -30.05
C LYS A 51 6.76 -31.00 -28.61
N LYS A 52 7.87 -30.48 -28.06
CA LYS A 52 8.60 -30.85 -26.85
C LYS A 52 8.09 -30.08 -25.65
N ASN A 53 7.49 -30.77 -24.68
CA ASN A 53 7.41 -30.24 -23.33
C ASN A 53 8.81 -30.27 -22.70
N LEU A 54 9.16 -29.32 -21.84
CA LEU A 54 10.45 -29.32 -21.12
C LEU A 54 10.69 -30.66 -20.37
N GLN A 55 9.61 -31.40 -20.11
CA GLN A 55 9.54 -32.66 -19.38
C GLN A 55 8.92 -33.81 -20.21
N ASP A 56 8.71 -33.63 -21.53
CA ASP A 56 8.13 -34.63 -22.45
C ASP A 56 6.82 -35.29 -21.97
N LEU A 57 5.95 -34.55 -21.28
CA LEU A 57 4.63 -35.04 -20.85
C LEU A 57 3.56 -34.94 -21.94
N ASN A 58 2.63 -35.90 -22.00
CA ASN A 58 1.49 -35.84 -22.92
C ASN A 58 0.27 -35.17 -22.25
N GLY A 59 -0.27 -34.10 -22.84
CA GLY A 59 -1.57 -33.51 -22.44
C GLY A 59 -1.59 -32.69 -21.14
N ALA A 60 -0.46 -32.52 -20.46
CA ALA A 60 -0.35 -31.69 -19.26
C ALA A 60 0.98 -30.94 -19.24
N PHE A 61 0.92 -29.68 -18.82
CA PHE A 61 2.04 -28.77 -18.79
C PHE A 61 2.39 -28.40 -17.34
N VAL A 62 3.64 -28.60 -16.96
CA VAL A 62 4.15 -28.28 -15.62
C VAL A 62 5.01 -27.03 -15.76
N PHE A 63 4.51 -25.89 -15.28
CA PHE A 63 5.23 -24.63 -15.36
C PHE A 63 5.91 -24.28 -14.04
N ASN A 64 7.20 -23.96 -14.10
CA ASN A 64 8.03 -23.62 -12.96
C ASN A 64 9.30 -22.86 -13.38
N VAL A 65 10.05 -22.36 -12.39
CA VAL A 65 11.38 -21.76 -12.63
C VAL A 65 12.35 -22.81 -13.13
N ALA A 66 13.09 -22.49 -14.21
CA ALA A 66 14.10 -23.38 -14.79
C ALA A 66 15.19 -23.78 -13.79
N GLU A 67 15.59 -22.82 -12.93
CA GLU A 67 16.57 -23.00 -11.89
C GLU A 67 15.89 -23.35 -10.55
N ARG A 68 16.11 -24.57 -10.10
CA ARG A 68 15.47 -25.18 -8.93
C ARG A 68 15.68 -24.41 -7.62
N GLU A 69 16.79 -23.69 -7.51
CA GLU A 69 17.17 -22.93 -6.30
C GLU A 69 16.26 -21.71 -6.05
N TYR A 70 15.49 -21.28 -7.06
CA TYR A 70 14.58 -20.14 -6.98
C TYR A 70 13.10 -20.55 -6.98
N LEU A 71 12.77 -21.82 -6.74
CA LEU A 71 11.37 -22.28 -6.69
C LEU A 71 10.56 -21.60 -5.57
N ASP A 72 11.22 -20.94 -4.62
CA ASP A 72 10.60 -20.19 -3.52
C ASP A 72 10.18 -18.75 -3.89
N ARG A 73 10.51 -18.26 -5.10
CA ARG A 73 10.20 -16.88 -5.51
C ARG A 73 10.11 -16.70 -7.02
N PRO A 74 9.21 -15.83 -7.52
CA PRO A 74 9.20 -15.46 -8.93
C PRO A 74 10.50 -14.74 -9.32
N THR A 75 11.04 -15.04 -10.49
CA THR A 75 12.21 -14.37 -11.06
C THR A 75 11.80 -13.52 -12.26
N ALA A 76 12.58 -12.47 -12.58
CA ALA A 76 12.31 -11.64 -13.76
C ALA A 76 12.22 -12.46 -15.06
N ARG A 77 13.06 -13.49 -15.19
CA ARG A 77 13.03 -14.44 -16.31
C ARG A 77 11.71 -15.23 -16.35
N LEU A 78 11.29 -15.78 -15.21
CA LEU A 78 10.02 -16.53 -15.11
C LEU A 78 8.84 -15.64 -15.54
N ILE A 79 8.81 -14.39 -15.11
CA ILE A 79 7.73 -13.45 -15.45
C ILE A 79 7.72 -13.18 -16.95
N LYS A 80 8.87 -12.91 -17.56
CA LYS A 80 8.98 -12.69 -19.01
C LYS A 80 8.59 -13.95 -19.82
N ASP A 81 8.97 -15.13 -19.36
CA ASP A 81 8.56 -16.40 -19.97
C ASP A 81 7.03 -16.60 -19.88
N PHE A 82 6.41 -16.15 -18.78
CA PHE A 82 4.96 -16.12 -18.62
C PHE A 82 4.28 -15.15 -19.59
N ASP A 83 4.84 -13.95 -19.82
CA ASP A 83 4.26 -12.97 -20.75
C ASP A 83 4.28 -13.50 -22.20
N GLY A 84 5.33 -14.24 -22.57
CA GLY A 84 5.42 -14.95 -23.85
C GLY A 84 4.67 -16.29 -23.90
N ILE A 85 3.97 -16.67 -22.82
CA ILE A 85 3.39 -18.01 -22.74
C ILE A 85 2.27 -18.18 -23.77
N GLU A 86 1.44 -17.19 -24.06
CA GLU A 86 0.33 -17.33 -25.01
C GLU A 86 0.82 -17.69 -26.42
N GLU A 87 1.86 -17.00 -26.89
CA GLU A 87 2.49 -17.26 -28.17
C GLU A 87 3.17 -18.64 -28.19
N SER A 88 3.90 -18.98 -27.13
CA SER A 88 4.55 -20.29 -27.00
C SER A 88 3.55 -21.43 -26.81
N PHE A 89 2.40 -21.20 -26.16
CA PHE A 89 1.42 -22.23 -25.87
C PHE A 89 0.66 -22.62 -27.14
N THR A 90 0.33 -21.62 -27.96
CA THR A 90 -0.32 -21.79 -29.26
C THR A 90 0.63 -22.37 -30.31
N LYS A 91 1.90 -21.94 -30.30
CA LYS A 91 2.91 -22.36 -31.27
C LYS A 91 3.53 -23.70 -30.89
N ASP A 92 3.89 -23.89 -29.62
CA ASP A 92 4.83 -24.91 -29.17
C ASP A 92 4.29 -25.97 -28.17
N ILE A 93 3.20 -25.70 -27.44
CA ILE A 93 2.75 -26.57 -26.34
C ILE A 93 1.42 -27.31 -26.63
N GLY A 94 0.52 -26.73 -27.44
CA GLY A 94 -0.80 -27.31 -27.73
C GLY A 94 -0.73 -28.73 -28.31
N SER A 95 -1.38 -29.68 -27.65
CA SER A 95 -1.47 -31.07 -28.11
C SER A 95 -2.61 -31.22 -29.14
N GLN A 96 -2.33 -31.84 -30.29
CA GLN A 96 -3.37 -32.28 -31.24
C GLN A 96 -4.13 -33.53 -30.74
N TYR A 97 -3.66 -34.17 -29.67
CA TYR A 97 -4.16 -35.45 -29.21
C TYR A 97 -4.64 -35.32 -27.76
N GLY A 98 -5.96 -35.16 -27.59
CA GLY A 98 -6.60 -35.52 -26.31
C GLY A 98 -6.26 -36.97 -25.99
N ILE A 99 -6.27 -37.35 -24.71
CA ILE A 99 -5.96 -38.69 -24.20
C ILE A 99 -6.39 -39.74 -25.23
N VAL A 100 -5.42 -40.25 -26.00
CA VAL A 100 -5.74 -41.12 -27.12
C VAL A 100 -6.36 -42.37 -26.50
N SER A 101 -7.62 -42.66 -26.85
CA SER A 101 -8.30 -43.86 -26.38
C SER A 101 -7.49 -45.10 -26.80
N GLY A 102 -6.69 -45.64 -25.88
CA GLY A 102 -5.73 -46.72 -26.13
C GLY A 102 -4.30 -46.46 -25.61
N SER A 103 -3.96 -45.22 -25.27
CA SER A 103 -2.72 -44.90 -24.53
C SER A 103 -2.82 -45.43 -23.09
N ARG A 104 -1.80 -46.14 -22.62
CA ARG A 104 -1.67 -46.58 -21.22
C ARG A 104 -1.12 -45.48 -20.30
N GLU A 105 -0.89 -44.28 -20.82
CA GLU A 105 -0.27 -43.20 -20.05
C GLU A 105 -1.30 -42.44 -19.22
N ASN A 106 -1.04 -42.35 -17.92
CA ASN A 106 -1.83 -41.57 -16.98
C ASN A 106 -1.18 -40.18 -16.83
N SER A 107 -1.56 -39.25 -17.70
CA SER A 107 -0.97 -37.91 -17.76
C SER A 107 -1.06 -37.18 -16.42
N LEU A 108 -2.24 -37.18 -15.78
CA LEU A 108 -2.45 -36.51 -14.50
C LEU A 108 -1.56 -37.10 -13.38
N TYR A 109 -1.45 -38.43 -13.32
CA TYR A 109 -0.55 -39.09 -12.38
C TYR A 109 0.92 -38.69 -12.61
N ASN A 110 1.37 -38.66 -13.87
CA ASN A 110 2.75 -38.29 -14.21
C ASN A 110 3.03 -36.82 -13.84
N SER A 111 2.09 -35.91 -14.13
CA SER A 111 2.20 -34.49 -13.76
C SER A 111 2.26 -34.29 -12.25
N LEU A 112 1.41 -34.97 -11.49
CA LEU A 112 1.45 -34.94 -10.02
C LEU A 112 2.77 -35.50 -9.48
N TRP A 113 3.29 -36.57 -10.08
CA TRP A 113 4.57 -37.16 -9.69
C TRP A 113 5.73 -36.19 -9.91
N ILE A 114 5.77 -35.49 -11.06
CA ILE A 114 6.81 -34.50 -11.33
C ILE A 114 6.67 -33.29 -10.40
N ALA A 115 5.47 -32.76 -10.21
CA ALA A 115 5.22 -31.66 -9.27
C ALA A 115 5.65 -32.02 -7.83
N GLN A 116 5.28 -33.22 -7.37
CA GLN A 116 5.71 -33.76 -6.08
C GLN A 116 7.24 -33.87 -5.99
N ALA A 117 7.90 -34.34 -7.05
CA ALA A 117 9.36 -34.47 -7.10
C ALA A 117 10.08 -33.11 -7.08
N LEU A 118 9.50 -32.08 -7.71
CA LEU A 118 10.00 -30.71 -7.67
C LEU A 118 9.95 -30.16 -6.24
N LEU A 119 8.80 -30.27 -5.59
CA LEU A 119 8.53 -29.78 -4.22
C LEU A 119 9.25 -30.56 -3.10
N ARG A 120 9.81 -31.73 -3.40
CA ARG A 120 10.50 -32.59 -2.41
C ARG A 120 11.93 -32.16 -2.08
N LYS A 121 12.69 -31.55 -2.99
CA LYS A 121 14.14 -31.31 -2.83
C LYS A 121 14.41 -29.82 -2.60
N GLY A 122 15.05 -29.49 -1.48
CA GLY A 122 15.48 -28.11 -1.15
C GLY A 122 14.56 -27.36 -0.18
N SER A 123 13.46 -27.96 0.25
CA SER A 123 12.50 -27.31 1.14
C SER A 123 12.74 -27.70 2.59
N ALA A 124 12.93 -26.71 3.47
CA ALA A 124 12.91 -26.90 4.92
C ALA A 124 11.56 -27.52 5.34
N LYS A 125 11.52 -28.29 6.43
CA LYS A 125 10.28 -28.92 6.93
C LYS A 125 9.15 -27.92 7.23
N THR A 126 9.46 -26.63 7.30
CA THR A 126 8.57 -25.52 7.69
C THR A 126 8.07 -24.69 6.52
N ALA A 127 8.38 -25.07 5.28
CA ALA A 127 7.98 -24.32 4.09
C ALA A 127 6.64 -24.84 3.53
N ASP A 128 5.78 -23.91 3.15
CA ASP A 128 4.49 -24.19 2.54
C ASP A 128 4.70 -24.69 1.10
N LYS A 129 4.02 -25.78 0.72
CA LYS A 129 4.15 -26.39 -0.60
C LYS A 129 2.79 -26.53 -1.23
N ARG A 130 2.62 -26.03 -2.45
CA ARG A 130 1.34 -26.04 -3.15
C ARG A 130 1.46 -26.44 -4.61
N ILE A 131 0.45 -27.15 -5.10
CA ILE A 131 0.24 -27.48 -6.51
C ILE A 131 -1.06 -26.79 -6.92
N LEU A 132 -0.99 -25.87 -7.88
CA LEU A 132 -2.16 -25.20 -8.47
C LEU A 132 -2.52 -25.91 -9.77
N LEU A 133 -3.71 -26.51 -9.84
CA LEU A 133 -4.17 -27.29 -10.99
C LEU A 133 -5.26 -26.55 -11.78
N PHE A 134 -4.97 -26.20 -13.03
CA PHE A 134 -5.88 -25.53 -13.95
C PHE A 134 -6.39 -26.54 -14.99
N THR A 135 -7.71 -26.73 -15.11
CA THR A 135 -8.30 -27.67 -16.06
C THR A 135 -9.77 -27.35 -16.32
N ASN A 136 -10.25 -27.69 -17.52
CA ASN A 136 -11.67 -27.69 -17.87
C ASN A 136 -12.25 -29.10 -18.10
N GLU A 137 -11.49 -30.14 -17.75
CA GLU A 137 -11.95 -31.53 -17.77
C GLU A 137 -12.37 -31.95 -16.38
N ASP A 138 -13.64 -32.31 -16.19
CA ASP A 138 -14.24 -32.67 -14.90
C ASP A 138 -14.14 -34.18 -14.59
N ASP A 139 -14.11 -35.03 -15.63
CA ASP A 139 -13.76 -36.47 -15.53
C ASP A 139 -12.56 -36.82 -16.44
N PRO A 140 -11.31 -36.67 -15.94
CA PRO A 140 -10.09 -36.97 -16.69
C PRO A 140 -10.00 -38.40 -17.22
N PHE A 141 -10.77 -39.33 -16.65
CA PHE A 141 -10.79 -40.73 -17.02
C PHE A 141 -12.13 -41.17 -17.63
N GLY A 142 -12.99 -40.21 -18.01
CA GLY A 142 -14.34 -40.48 -18.52
C GLY A 142 -14.39 -41.27 -19.82
N SER A 143 -13.40 -41.07 -20.69
CA SER A 143 -13.25 -41.80 -21.95
C SER A 143 -12.79 -43.26 -21.76
N ILE A 144 -12.22 -43.60 -20.61
CA ILE A 144 -11.66 -44.92 -20.30
C ILE A 144 -12.73 -45.81 -19.67
N LYS A 145 -12.81 -47.08 -20.06
CA LYS A 145 -13.85 -48.01 -19.59
C LYS A 145 -13.28 -49.18 -18.80
N GLY A 146 -14.08 -49.67 -17.85
CA GLY A 146 -13.81 -50.92 -17.12
C GLY A 146 -12.65 -50.83 -16.11
N VAL A 147 -11.92 -51.93 -15.96
CA VAL A 147 -10.86 -52.09 -14.94
C VAL A 147 -9.73 -51.07 -15.09
N ALA A 148 -9.43 -50.65 -16.32
CA ALA A 148 -8.40 -49.65 -16.58
C ALA A 148 -8.75 -48.27 -15.96
N LYS A 149 -10.01 -47.84 -16.05
CA LYS A 149 -10.48 -46.60 -15.40
C LYS A 149 -10.27 -46.69 -13.89
N ALA A 150 -10.77 -47.76 -13.28
CA ALA A 150 -10.67 -47.95 -11.84
C ALA A 150 -9.21 -47.98 -11.33
N ASP A 151 -8.31 -48.63 -12.07
CA ASP A 151 -6.89 -48.68 -11.71
C ASP A 151 -6.19 -47.32 -11.86
N MET A 152 -6.45 -46.59 -12.96
CA MET A 152 -5.90 -45.25 -13.18
C MET A 152 -6.44 -44.25 -12.16
N THR A 153 -7.74 -44.24 -11.88
CA THR A 153 -8.34 -43.41 -10.83
C THR A 153 -7.70 -43.71 -9.48
N ARG A 154 -7.65 -44.99 -9.07
CA ARG A 154 -7.07 -45.39 -7.78
C ARG A 154 -5.60 -44.98 -7.64
N THR A 155 -4.79 -45.21 -8.66
CA THR A 155 -3.35 -44.88 -8.62
C THR A 155 -3.11 -43.37 -8.59
N THR A 156 -3.91 -42.57 -9.30
CA THR A 156 -3.85 -41.10 -9.23
C THR A 156 -4.29 -40.56 -7.87
N LEU A 157 -5.40 -41.06 -7.31
CA LEU A 157 -5.88 -40.64 -5.99
C LEU A 157 -4.87 -41.00 -4.90
N GLN A 158 -4.29 -42.21 -4.95
CA GLN A 158 -3.23 -42.60 -4.02
C GLN A 158 -2.02 -41.67 -4.13
N ARG A 159 -1.63 -41.27 -5.34
CA ARG A 159 -0.52 -40.32 -5.57
C ARG A 159 -0.80 -38.95 -4.97
N ALA A 160 -2.04 -38.45 -5.11
CA ALA A 160 -2.45 -37.17 -4.53
C ALA A 160 -2.40 -37.24 -3.00
N LYS A 161 -2.91 -38.32 -2.41
CA LYS A 161 -2.82 -38.58 -0.98
C LYS A 161 -1.37 -38.65 -0.47
N ASP A 162 -0.49 -39.35 -1.19
CA ASP A 162 0.94 -39.40 -0.87
C ASP A 162 1.60 -38.01 -0.92
N ALA A 163 1.11 -37.10 -1.77
CA ALA A 163 1.59 -35.72 -1.82
C ALA A 163 1.07 -34.90 -0.63
N GLN A 164 -0.21 -35.04 -0.28
CA GLN A 164 -0.83 -34.41 0.88
C GLN A 164 -0.17 -34.87 2.20
N ASP A 165 0.14 -36.16 2.34
CA ASP A 165 0.86 -36.72 3.50
C ASP A 165 2.28 -36.15 3.65
N LEU A 166 2.87 -35.63 2.56
CA LEU A 166 4.15 -34.91 2.58
C LEU A 166 4.00 -33.40 2.88
N GLY A 167 2.79 -32.95 3.20
CA GLY A 167 2.45 -31.54 3.45
C GLY A 167 2.35 -30.70 2.18
N ILE A 168 2.03 -31.31 1.02
CA ILE A 168 1.78 -30.58 -0.22
C ILE A 168 0.27 -30.38 -0.39
N SER A 169 -0.17 -29.12 -0.40
CA SER A 169 -1.55 -28.76 -0.74
C SER A 169 -1.77 -28.88 -2.25
N ILE A 170 -2.93 -29.41 -2.65
CA ILE A 170 -3.36 -29.45 -4.06
C ILE A 170 -4.62 -28.59 -4.17
N GLU A 171 -4.55 -27.52 -4.95
CA GLU A 171 -5.63 -26.56 -5.14
C GLU A 171 -6.15 -26.61 -6.58
N LEU A 172 -7.42 -26.96 -6.75
CA LEU A 172 -8.09 -27.00 -8.05
C LEU A 172 -8.66 -25.64 -8.46
N LEU A 173 -8.40 -25.27 -9.70
CA LEU A 173 -8.90 -24.07 -10.39
C LEU A 173 -9.65 -24.53 -11.64
N PRO A 174 -10.94 -24.85 -11.50
CA PRO A 174 -11.75 -25.33 -12.62
C PRO A 174 -11.98 -24.19 -13.62
N LEU A 175 -11.93 -24.49 -14.91
CA LEU A 175 -12.21 -23.54 -15.99
C LEU A 175 -13.52 -23.97 -16.66
N SER A 176 -14.59 -23.19 -16.48
CA SER A 176 -15.89 -23.50 -17.09
C SER A 176 -16.01 -22.85 -18.48
N GLN A 177 -16.58 -23.57 -19.46
CA GLN A 177 -16.98 -22.98 -20.74
C GLN A 177 -18.39 -22.36 -20.62
N SER A 178 -18.77 -21.46 -21.52
CA SER A 178 -19.95 -20.59 -21.38
C SER A 178 -21.29 -21.30 -21.15
N ASP A 179 -21.40 -22.59 -21.47
CA ASP A 179 -22.65 -23.35 -21.42
C ASP A 179 -22.61 -24.64 -20.55
N GLU A 180 -21.47 -24.99 -19.94
CA GLU A 180 -21.31 -26.21 -19.13
C GLU A 180 -20.68 -25.91 -17.74
N GLU A 181 -21.34 -26.36 -16.67
CA GLU A 181 -20.83 -26.23 -15.29
C GLU A 181 -19.81 -27.34 -14.99
N PHE A 182 -18.66 -26.96 -14.42
CA PHE A 182 -17.62 -27.91 -14.02
C PHE A 182 -18.05 -28.76 -12.81
N ASN A 183 -18.16 -30.08 -12.98
CA ASN A 183 -18.62 -30.98 -11.92
C ASN A 183 -17.46 -31.59 -11.10
N VAL A 184 -17.15 -30.96 -9.97
CA VAL A 184 -16.05 -31.36 -9.07
C VAL A 184 -16.27 -32.75 -8.44
N SER A 185 -17.52 -33.16 -8.25
CA SER A 185 -17.87 -34.41 -7.56
C SER A 185 -17.59 -35.67 -8.39
N LEU A 186 -17.26 -35.55 -9.67
CA LEU A 186 -16.98 -36.71 -10.52
C LEU A 186 -15.63 -37.37 -10.21
N PHE A 187 -14.64 -36.57 -9.84
CA PHE A 187 -13.26 -37.05 -9.62
C PHE A 187 -12.48 -36.18 -8.65
N TYR A 188 -12.57 -34.85 -8.79
CA TYR A 188 -11.68 -33.95 -8.07
C TYR A 188 -12.00 -33.82 -6.58
N SER A 189 -13.25 -33.98 -6.14
CA SER A 189 -13.58 -34.01 -4.71
C SER A 189 -12.71 -35.00 -3.93
N ASP A 190 -12.52 -36.19 -4.50
CA ASP A 190 -11.70 -37.25 -3.91
C ASP A 190 -10.20 -36.93 -4.01
N LEU A 191 -9.77 -36.25 -5.09
CA LEU A 191 -8.37 -35.88 -5.32
C LEU A 191 -7.87 -34.84 -4.31
N ILE A 192 -8.69 -33.82 -4.03
CA ILE A 192 -8.33 -32.74 -3.10
C ILE A 192 -8.82 -32.99 -1.67
N GLY A 193 -9.63 -34.04 -1.45
CA GLY A 193 -10.08 -34.45 -0.11
C GLY A 193 -11.21 -33.59 0.45
N LEU A 194 -12.11 -33.09 -0.42
CA LEU A 194 -13.28 -32.34 0.02
C LEU A 194 -14.36 -33.29 0.54
N GLU A 195 -14.77 -33.13 1.80
CA GLU A 195 -15.84 -33.92 2.43
C GLU A 195 -16.96 -33.03 3.00
N GLY A 196 -18.20 -33.52 2.99
CA GLY A 196 -19.34 -32.90 3.68
C GLY A 196 -19.60 -31.44 3.31
N ASP A 197 -19.56 -30.56 4.33
CA ASP A 197 -19.82 -29.12 4.18
C ASP A 197 -18.77 -28.38 3.33
N GLU A 198 -17.53 -28.89 3.24
CA GLU A 198 -16.46 -28.28 2.44
C GLU A 198 -16.73 -28.42 0.94
N LEU A 199 -17.32 -29.54 0.52
CA LEU A 199 -17.75 -29.75 -0.87
C LEU A 199 -18.91 -28.81 -1.24
N ALA A 200 -19.84 -28.57 -0.31
CA ALA A 200 -20.96 -27.65 -0.52
C ALA A 200 -20.54 -26.17 -0.56
N GLN A 201 -19.46 -25.82 0.16
CA GLN A 201 -18.87 -24.48 0.17
C GLN A 201 -17.88 -24.26 -0.98
N PHE A 202 -17.40 -25.33 -1.62
CA PHE A 202 -16.54 -25.23 -2.79
C PHE A 202 -17.36 -24.67 -3.96
N MET A 203 -17.28 -23.36 -4.16
CA MET A 203 -17.87 -22.75 -5.35
C MET A 203 -16.99 -23.08 -6.57
N PRO A 204 -17.49 -23.84 -7.56
CA PRO A 204 -16.77 -24.11 -8.80
C PRO A 204 -16.75 -22.90 -9.74
N SER A 205 -17.37 -21.79 -9.34
CA SER A 205 -17.53 -20.59 -10.15
C SER A 205 -16.20 -19.86 -10.35
N ALA A 206 -15.28 -20.44 -11.12
CA ALA A 206 -14.48 -19.62 -12.00
C ALA A 206 -15.48 -18.88 -12.89
N GLY A 207 -15.75 -17.63 -12.52
CA GLY A 207 -16.64 -16.78 -13.29
C GLY A 207 -16.22 -16.81 -14.76
N GLN A 208 -17.18 -16.66 -15.66
CA GLN A 208 -16.94 -16.51 -17.11
C GLN A 208 -15.96 -15.36 -17.45
N LYS A 209 -15.53 -14.57 -16.45
CA LYS A 209 -14.56 -13.48 -16.54
C LYS A 209 -13.25 -13.85 -15.84
N LEU A 210 -12.14 -13.71 -16.55
CA LEU A 210 -10.76 -13.87 -16.06
C LEU A 210 -10.49 -13.13 -14.72
N GLN A 211 -11.14 -11.98 -14.53
CA GLN A 211 -11.02 -11.16 -13.33
C GLN A 211 -11.52 -11.89 -12.07
N ASP A 212 -12.64 -12.59 -12.15
CA ASP A 212 -13.22 -13.31 -11.01
C ASP A 212 -12.29 -14.46 -10.57
N MET A 213 -11.67 -15.13 -11.54
CA MET A 213 -10.67 -16.18 -11.29
C MET A 213 -9.40 -15.60 -10.62
N LYS A 214 -8.91 -14.45 -11.10
CA LYS A 214 -7.76 -13.75 -10.50
C LYS A 214 -8.02 -13.37 -9.04
N ASP A 215 -9.23 -12.90 -8.73
CA ASP A 215 -9.61 -12.53 -7.38
C ASP A 215 -9.79 -13.76 -6.47
N GLN A 216 -10.35 -14.86 -6.97
CA GLN A 216 -10.41 -16.12 -6.24
C GLN A 216 -9.03 -16.72 -5.96
N LEU A 217 -8.15 -16.70 -6.96
CA LEU A 217 -6.75 -17.09 -6.82
C LEU A 217 -6.08 -16.28 -5.70
N ARG A 218 -6.18 -14.95 -5.74
CA ARG A 218 -5.63 -14.09 -4.68
C ARG A 218 -6.17 -14.46 -3.29
N LYS A 219 -7.49 -14.70 -3.17
CA LYS A 219 -8.11 -15.09 -1.88
C LYS A 219 -7.61 -16.43 -1.35
N ARG A 220 -7.28 -17.39 -2.22
CA ARG A 220 -6.77 -18.72 -1.83
C ARG A 220 -5.26 -18.74 -1.60
N MET A 221 -4.51 -17.98 -2.40
CA MET A 221 -3.06 -17.86 -2.28
C MET A 221 -2.65 -17.27 -0.92
N PHE A 222 -3.27 -16.15 -0.52
CA PHE A 222 -2.89 -15.46 0.71
C PHE A 222 -3.61 -16.02 1.94
N THR A 223 -2.85 -16.58 2.87
CA THR A 223 -3.38 -16.97 4.18
C THR A 223 -3.64 -15.73 5.04
N LYS A 224 -4.65 -15.82 5.92
CA LYS A 224 -4.99 -14.74 6.85
C LYS A 224 -3.83 -14.50 7.83
N ARG A 225 -3.15 -13.36 7.72
CA ARG A 225 -2.08 -12.98 8.64
C ARG A 225 -2.62 -12.15 9.79
N ILE A 226 -2.55 -12.71 11.00
CA ILE A 226 -2.90 -12.00 12.23
C ILE A 226 -1.83 -10.93 12.47
N VAL A 227 -2.27 -9.68 12.65
CA VAL A 227 -1.40 -8.57 13.05
C VAL A 227 -1.11 -8.66 14.54
N ARG A 228 -2.15 -8.79 15.35
CA ARG A 228 -2.04 -8.89 16.81
C ARG A 228 -3.20 -9.69 17.39
N ARG A 229 -2.97 -10.36 18.51
CA ARG A 229 -4.03 -10.87 19.38
C ARG A 229 -4.28 -9.86 20.49
N ILE A 230 -5.53 -9.49 20.68
CA ILE A 230 -5.94 -8.51 21.69
C ILE A 230 -7.14 -9.04 22.47
N THR A 231 -7.28 -8.57 23.70
CA THR A 231 -8.41 -8.90 24.56
C THR A 231 -9.34 -7.69 24.63
N LEU A 232 -10.61 -7.87 24.25
CA LEU A 232 -11.66 -6.87 24.45
C LEU A 232 -12.28 -7.06 25.83
N SER A 233 -12.08 -6.09 26.71
CA SER A 233 -12.78 -6.00 28.00
C SER A 233 -14.14 -5.33 27.80
N ILE A 234 -15.22 -6.03 28.14
CA ILE A 234 -16.59 -5.56 27.94
C ILE A 234 -17.13 -4.93 29.24
N ALA A 235 -17.43 -5.74 30.24
CA ALA A 235 -17.96 -5.30 31.54
C ALA A 235 -17.84 -6.41 32.60
N ASN A 236 -17.75 -6.05 33.88
CA ASN A 236 -17.80 -7.00 35.01
C ASN A 236 -16.80 -8.17 34.94
N GLY A 237 -15.60 -7.92 34.41
CA GLY A 237 -14.58 -8.97 34.21
C GLY A 237 -14.84 -9.86 32.99
N LEU A 238 -15.90 -9.63 32.22
CA LEU A 238 -16.12 -10.30 30.94
C LEU A 238 -15.15 -9.75 29.89
N SER A 239 -14.36 -10.65 29.32
CA SER A 239 -13.43 -10.34 28.24
C SER A 239 -13.49 -11.40 27.15
N ILE A 240 -13.31 -10.99 25.90
CA ILE A 240 -13.22 -11.89 24.75
C ILE A 240 -11.89 -11.72 24.03
N GLU A 241 -11.41 -12.78 23.41
CA GLU A 241 -10.18 -12.77 22.61
C GLU A 241 -10.50 -12.44 21.15
N LEU A 242 -9.68 -11.57 20.58
CA LEU A 242 -9.84 -11.05 19.22
C LEU A 242 -8.50 -11.09 18.49
N ASN A 243 -8.57 -11.40 17.21
CA ASN A 243 -7.47 -11.24 16.27
C ASN A 243 -7.69 -9.95 15.47
N THR A 244 -6.62 -9.18 15.30
CA THR A 244 -6.61 -8.00 14.43
C THR A 244 -5.97 -8.31 13.08
N TYR A 245 -6.50 -7.69 12.04
CA TYR A 245 -6.07 -7.83 10.65
C TYR A 245 -5.99 -6.46 10.00
N ALA A 246 -5.01 -6.25 9.13
CA ALA A 246 -4.92 -5.05 8.32
C ALA A 246 -5.36 -5.41 6.90
N LEU A 247 -6.62 -5.09 6.57
CA LEU A 247 -7.20 -5.38 5.25
C LEU A 247 -6.61 -4.49 4.15
N ILE A 248 -6.25 -3.26 4.52
CA ILE A 248 -5.65 -2.27 3.62
C ILE A 248 -4.31 -1.85 4.22
N ARG A 249 -3.29 -1.81 3.39
CA ARG A 249 -1.96 -1.28 3.73
C ARG A 249 -1.42 -0.46 2.57
N PRO A 250 -0.69 0.63 2.83
CA PRO A 250 0.10 1.27 1.81
C PRO A 250 1.17 0.29 1.33
N THR A 251 1.25 0.06 0.02
CA THR A 251 2.34 -0.70 -0.57
C THR A 251 3.52 0.25 -0.77
N LEU A 252 4.67 -0.09 -0.18
CA LEU A 252 5.92 0.63 -0.35
C LEU A 252 6.86 -0.18 -1.27
N PRO A 253 7.82 0.46 -1.96
CA PRO A 253 8.89 -0.24 -2.64
C PRO A 253 9.64 -1.17 -1.68
N GLY A 254 10.24 -2.24 -2.21
CA GLY A 254 11.05 -3.16 -1.41
C GLY A 254 12.21 -2.45 -0.72
N ALA A 255 12.61 -2.95 0.45
CA ALA A 255 13.73 -2.40 1.21
C ALA A 255 15.03 -2.46 0.39
N ILE A 256 15.80 -1.37 0.42
CA ILE A 256 17.09 -1.29 -0.25
C ILE A 256 18.08 -2.19 0.50
N THR A 257 18.78 -3.05 -0.24
CA THR A 257 19.84 -3.91 0.31
C THR A 257 21.19 -3.40 -0.17
N TRP A 258 22.10 -3.13 0.77
CA TRP A 258 23.47 -2.74 0.45
C TRP A 258 24.25 -3.94 -0.09
N LEU A 259 24.93 -3.75 -1.23
CA LEU A 259 25.72 -4.78 -1.90
C LEU A 259 27.21 -4.40 -1.94
N ASP A 260 28.06 -5.41 -1.89
CA ASP A 260 29.48 -5.27 -2.22
C ASP A 260 29.63 -4.95 -3.72
N SER A 261 30.35 -3.87 -4.05
CA SER A 261 30.42 -3.35 -5.43
C SER A 261 31.16 -4.25 -6.42
N VAL A 262 31.96 -5.21 -5.95
CA VAL A 262 32.72 -6.13 -6.79
C VAL A 262 31.96 -7.46 -6.96
N THR A 263 31.37 -7.96 -5.87
CA THR A 263 30.76 -9.30 -5.83
C THR A 263 29.24 -9.29 -5.92
N ASN A 264 28.60 -8.11 -5.81
CA ASN A 264 27.15 -7.92 -5.74
C ASN A 264 26.47 -8.77 -4.64
N ARG A 265 27.20 -9.08 -3.57
CA ARG A 265 26.67 -9.84 -2.42
C ARG A 265 26.13 -8.91 -1.35
N PRO A 266 25.03 -9.26 -0.66
CA PRO A 266 24.48 -8.47 0.45
C PRO A 266 25.50 -8.25 1.57
N LEU A 267 25.59 -7.00 2.03
CA LEU A 267 26.39 -6.59 3.19
C LEU A 267 25.57 -6.70 4.48
N LYS A 268 26.21 -7.13 5.56
CA LYS A 268 25.68 -6.99 6.92
C LYS A 268 26.26 -5.72 7.52
N HIS A 269 25.45 -4.96 8.26
CA HIS A 269 25.88 -3.76 8.97
C HIS A 269 25.70 -3.94 10.48
N LEU A 270 26.48 -3.18 11.25
CA LEU A 270 26.36 -3.07 12.70
C LEU A 270 26.40 -1.59 13.06
N ASP A 271 25.38 -1.13 13.77
CA ASP A 271 25.28 0.26 14.23
C ASP A 271 25.93 0.40 15.61
N CYS A 272 27.04 1.14 15.66
CA CYS A 272 27.78 1.44 16.90
C CYS A 272 27.75 2.94 17.16
N PHE A 273 27.30 3.34 18.36
CA PHE A 273 27.29 4.74 18.76
C PHE A 273 28.54 5.07 19.57
N LEU A 274 29.31 6.05 19.09
CA LEU A 274 30.54 6.55 19.70
C LEU A 274 30.25 7.83 20.50
N TRP A 275 30.65 7.84 21.77
CA TRP A 275 30.52 9.04 22.59
C TRP A 275 31.81 9.88 22.56
N HIS A 276 31.95 10.73 21.54
CA HIS A 276 32.76 11.95 21.56
C HIS A 276 32.25 12.89 20.45
N ASP A 277 32.00 14.16 20.76
CA ASP A 277 31.57 15.21 19.83
C ASP A 277 30.67 14.73 18.66
N ALA A 278 29.50 14.17 19.00
CA ALA A 278 28.36 14.01 18.08
C ALA A 278 28.63 13.39 16.69
N PHE A 279 29.44 12.33 16.57
CA PHE A 279 29.56 11.56 15.33
C PHE A 279 28.79 10.23 15.37
N HIS A 280 27.84 10.07 14.44
CA HIS A 280 27.24 8.78 14.10
C HIS A 280 28.17 8.05 13.12
N VAL A 281 28.68 6.87 13.48
CA VAL A 281 29.57 6.08 12.61
C VAL A 281 28.94 4.71 12.35
N VAL A 282 28.39 4.55 11.15
CA VAL A 282 27.90 3.25 10.67
C VAL A 282 29.05 2.50 10.02
N PHE A 283 29.35 1.29 10.50
CA PHE A 283 30.39 0.46 9.91
C PHE A 283 29.79 -0.62 9.00
N PHE A 284 30.19 -0.61 7.74
CA PHE A 284 29.89 -1.67 6.77
C PHE A 284 31.05 -2.66 6.74
N PHE A 285 30.77 -3.92 7.10
CA PHE A 285 31.78 -4.97 7.09
C PHE A 285 31.50 -5.93 5.93
N PRO A 286 32.42 -6.03 4.96
CA PRO A 286 32.28 -7.01 3.89
C PRO A 286 32.43 -8.43 4.43
N HIS A 287 31.80 -9.38 3.73
CA HIS A 287 31.80 -10.81 4.07
C HIS A 287 33.18 -11.46 3.80
N TYR A 288 34.27 -10.90 4.32
CA TYR A 288 35.59 -11.52 4.20
C TYR A 288 35.77 -12.59 5.26
N GLY A 289 36.06 -13.80 4.78
CA GLY A 289 36.52 -14.88 5.63
C GLY A 289 37.79 -14.48 6.38
N SER A 290 37.68 -14.45 7.70
CA SER A 290 38.69 -15.01 8.63
C SER A 290 40.16 -14.63 8.39
N SER A 291 40.48 -13.34 8.30
CA SER A 291 41.85 -12.86 8.51
C SER A 291 41.87 -11.49 9.20
N LEU A 292 42.55 -11.42 10.35
CA LEU A 292 42.75 -10.20 11.14
C LEU A 292 43.59 -9.17 10.35
N TRP A 293 44.33 -9.65 9.35
CA TRP A 293 45.26 -8.89 8.52
C TRP A 293 44.53 -8.04 7.47
N ASP A 294 43.49 -8.59 6.83
CA ASP A 294 42.67 -7.85 5.86
C ASP A 294 41.84 -6.75 6.54
N PHE A 295 41.37 -7.03 7.75
CA PHE A 295 40.70 -6.03 8.58
C PHE A 295 41.65 -4.89 8.99
N MET A 296 42.88 -5.20 9.41
CA MET A 296 43.89 -4.17 9.75
C MET A 296 44.22 -3.27 8.54
N ASN A 297 44.26 -3.82 7.32
CA ASN A 297 44.47 -3.05 6.10
C ASN A 297 43.28 -2.14 5.75
N PHE A 298 42.04 -2.62 5.93
CA PHE A 298 40.83 -1.81 5.78
C PHE A 298 40.81 -0.64 6.78
N LEU A 299 41.11 -0.91 8.06
CA LEU A 299 41.19 0.12 9.10
C LEU A 299 42.27 1.16 8.82
N HIS A 300 43.44 0.73 8.32
CA HIS A 300 44.52 1.64 7.96
C HIS A 300 44.13 2.55 6.79
N SER A 301 43.37 2.03 5.82
CA SER A 301 42.78 2.82 4.73
C SER A 301 41.72 3.82 5.21
N LEU A 302 40.87 3.43 6.18
CA LEU A 302 39.83 4.29 6.76
C LEU A 302 40.43 5.42 7.61
N ALA A 303 41.44 5.11 8.43
CA ALA A 303 42.17 6.07 9.25
C ALA A 303 42.93 7.12 8.41
N LEU A 304 43.28 6.78 7.16
CA LEU A 304 43.96 7.69 6.23
C LEU A 304 43.00 8.64 5.51
N LYS A 305 41.68 8.38 5.47
CA LYS A 305 40.77 9.12 4.59
C LYS A 305 39.89 10.18 5.23
N GLU A 306 39.52 10.12 6.51
CA GLU A 306 38.83 11.29 7.13
C GLU A 306 38.65 11.29 8.66
N VAL A 307 39.10 10.28 9.41
CA VAL A 307 38.91 10.26 10.87
C VAL A 307 40.25 10.11 11.61
N LYS A 308 40.84 11.24 12.01
CA LYS A 308 42.15 11.29 12.67
C LYS A 308 42.15 10.90 14.15
N GLU A 309 40.99 10.59 14.75
CA GLU A 309 40.85 10.47 16.21
C GLU A 309 40.22 9.15 16.71
N ILE A 310 40.09 8.11 15.88
CA ILE A 310 39.60 6.82 16.37
C ILE A 310 40.77 5.94 16.85
N SER A 311 40.75 5.55 18.13
CA SER A 311 41.75 4.64 18.71
C SER A 311 41.72 3.25 18.06
N ILE A 312 42.88 2.70 17.71
CA ILE A 312 43.03 1.33 17.18
C ILE A 312 42.44 0.29 18.14
N SER A 313 42.47 0.56 19.46
CA SER A 313 41.87 -0.31 20.47
C SER A 313 40.34 -0.42 20.34
N PHE A 314 39.68 0.68 19.96
CA PHE A 314 38.24 0.71 19.72
C PHE A 314 37.87 -0.13 18.49
N LEU A 315 38.59 0.06 17.38
CA LEU A 315 38.34 -0.68 16.14
C LEU A 315 38.55 -2.20 16.30
N LEU A 316 39.54 -2.60 17.09
CA LEU A 316 39.76 -4.01 17.44
C LEU A 316 38.60 -4.59 18.26
N ARG A 317 38.02 -3.82 19.18
CA ARG A 317 36.85 -4.27 19.97
C ARG A 317 35.57 -4.35 19.15
N CYS A 318 35.33 -3.40 18.26
CA CYS A 318 34.22 -3.48 17.29
C CYS A 318 34.32 -4.72 16.42
N TYR A 319 35.53 -5.12 16.00
CA TYR A 319 35.75 -6.36 15.24
C TYR A 319 35.49 -7.63 16.05
N VAL A 320 35.87 -7.66 17.32
CA VAL A 320 35.56 -8.79 18.21
C VAL A 320 34.05 -8.90 18.43
N LEU A 321 33.38 -7.79 18.76
CA LEU A 321 31.92 -7.72 18.87
C LEU A 321 31.23 -8.15 17.57
N PHE A 322 31.67 -7.64 16.42
CA PHE A 322 31.14 -8.01 15.12
C PHE A 322 31.30 -9.51 14.84
N ASN A 323 32.45 -10.13 15.14
CA ASN A 323 32.63 -11.57 14.94
C ASN A 323 31.73 -12.42 15.85
N ASP A 324 31.45 -11.97 17.06
CA ASP A 324 30.56 -12.67 17.98
C ASP A 324 29.08 -12.48 17.58
N ILE A 325 28.68 -11.27 17.15
CA ILE A 325 27.33 -10.94 16.68
C ILE A 325 27.01 -11.63 15.34
N VAL A 326 27.96 -11.64 14.38
CA VAL A 326 27.79 -12.33 13.09
C VAL A 326 27.64 -13.85 13.26
N LYS A 327 28.27 -14.44 14.28
CA LYS A 327 28.06 -15.86 14.61
C LYS A 327 26.66 -16.13 15.20
N GLN A 328 26.03 -15.13 15.80
CA GLN A 328 24.73 -15.27 16.48
C GLN A 328 23.55 -14.73 15.65
N ASN A 329 23.81 -14.12 14.48
CA ASN A 329 22.76 -13.61 13.58
C ASN A 329 21.79 -12.61 14.26
N MET A 330 22.31 -11.80 15.19
CA MET A 330 21.55 -10.78 15.92
C MET A 330 21.87 -9.37 15.42
N THR A 331 20.88 -8.48 15.47
CA THR A 331 21.06 -7.04 15.25
C THR A 331 21.10 -6.38 16.64
N GLU A 332 22.28 -6.06 17.16
CA GLU A 332 22.41 -5.41 18.47
C GLU A 332 22.93 -3.98 18.33
N ARG A 333 22.20 -3.02 18.91
CA ARG A 333 22.67 -1.64 19.10
C ARG A 333 23.52 -1.60 20.36
N SER A 334 24.79 -1.19 20.24
CA SER A 334 25.70 -1.07 21.38
C SER A 334 26.29 0.34 21.50
N PHE A 335 26.34 0.85 22.73
CA PHE A 335 26.92 2.16 23.06
C PHE A 335 28.33 1.94 23.63
N ILE A 336 29.33 2.57 23.01
CA ILE A 336 30.73 2.40 23.41
C ILE A 336 31.32 3.77 23.74
N CYS A 337 31.96 3.87 24.90
CA CYS A 337 32.69 5.07 25.30
C CYS A 337 33.93 5.26 24.42
N ALA A 338 34.10 6.43 23.81
CA ALA A 338 35.23 6.68 22.90
C ALA A 338 36.59 6.71 23.64
N ASP A 339 36.63 7.28 24.84
CA ASP A 339 37.87 7.44 25.61
C ASP A 339 38.38 6.11 26.18
N THR A 340 37.48 5.23 26.59
CA THR A 340 37.81 3.98 27.29
C THR A 340 37.62 2.73 26.43
N GLY A 341 36.91 2.84 25.31
CA GLY A 341 36.49 1.69 24.49
C GLY A 341 35.62 0.69 25.26
N ALA A 342 35.05 1.08 26.40
CA ALA A 342 34.22 0.23 27.24
C ALA A 342 32.74 0.30 26.80
N LEU A 343 32.05 -0.83 26.89
CA LEU A 343 30.62 -0.92 26.63
C LEU A 343 29.88 -0.20 27.78
N MET A 344 29.01 0.76 27.44
CA MET A 344 28.24 1.47 28.45
C MET A 344 27.18 0.53 29.02
N GLN A 345 27.24 0.29 30.34
CA GLN A 345 26.28 -0.54 31.06
C GLN A 345 25.08 0.26 31.58
N GLU A 346 25.24 1.57 31.77
CA GLU A 346 24.15 2.43 32.24
C GLU A 346 23.24 2.83 31.06
N PRO A 347 21.91 2.77 31.23
CA PRO A 347 20.97 3.15 30.19
C PRO A 347 21.10 4.65 29.88
N ALA A 348 21.13 4.98 28.59
CA ALA A 348 21.20 6.36 28.15
C ALA A 348 19.99 7.16 28.64
N LYS A 349 20.23 8.34 29.21
CA LYS A 349 19.18 9.30 29.57
C LYS A 349 18.90 10.22 28.39
N ARG A 350 17.63 10.55 28.17
CA ARG A 350 17.20 11.55 27.18
C ARG A 350 17.17 12.93 27.84
N TYR A 351 17.41 13.98 27.07
CA TYR A 351 17.29 15.35 27.55
C TYR A 351 16.42 16.17 26.61
N GLN A 352 15.61 17.06 27.19
CA GLN A 352 14.83 18.05 26.45
C GLN A 352 15.19 19.44 27.00
N PRO A 353 15.78 20.33 26.18
CA PRO A 353 15.96 21.71 26.60
C PRO A 353 14.60 22.41 26.64
N TYR A 354 14.32 23.08 27.77
CA TYR A 354 13.15 23.93 27.93
C TYR A 354 13.58 25.27 28.51
N LYS A 355 13.55 26.32 27.68
CA LYS A 355 14.16 27.63 27.97
C LYS A 355 15.65 27.48 28.29
N ASN A 356 16.06 27.84 29.52
CA ASN A 356 17.44 27.80 29.99
C ASN A 356 17.77 26.52 30.78
N ASP A 357 16.78 25.64 30.98
CA ASP A 357 16.93 24.42 31.77
C ASP A 357 16.97 23.19 30.86
N SER A 358 17.83 22.23 31.19
CA SER A 358 17.88 20.93 30.52
C SER A 358 17.19 19.88 31.37
N ILE A 359 16.04 19.41 30.91
CA ILE A 359 15.26 18.39 31.62
C ILE A 359 15.79 17.02 31.21
N MET A 360 16.40 16.29 32.14
CA MET A 360 16.90 14.94 31.94
C MET A 360 15.84 13.93 32.37
N LEU A 361 15.51 12.97 31.50
CA LEU A 361 14.55 11.90 31.78
C LEU A 361 15.15 10.54 31.38
N SER A 362 15.00 9.56 32.25
CA SER A 362 15.25 8.16 31.93
C SER A 362 14.17 7.57 31.03
N VAL A 363 14.47 6.44 30.39
CA VAL A 363 13.50 5.71 29.56
C VAL A 363 12.33 5.20 30.39
N GLU A 364 12.61 4.80 31.63
CA GLU A 364 11.61 4.37 32.61
C GLU A 364 10.67 5.53 32.95
N GLU A 365 11.21 6.69 33.36
CA GLU A 365 10.42 7.89 33.69
C GLU A 365 9.55 8.34 32.51
N LEU A 366 10.07 8.33 31.29
CA LEU A 366 9.28 8.63 30.09
C LEU A 366 8.12 7.65 29.89
N SER A 367 8.37 6.37 30.15
CA SER A 367 7.33 5.34 30.07
C SER A 367 6.28 5.52 31.18
N GLU A 368 6.69 5.95 32.37
CA GLU A 368 5.79 6.21 33.49
C GLU A 368 4.90 7.45 33.25
N ILE A 369 5.48 8.55 32.77
CA ILE A 369 4.77 9.79 32.47
C ILE A 369 3.70 9.57 31.40
N LYS A 370 4.01 8.73 30.40
CA LYS A 370 3.07 8.37 29.34
C LYS A 370 1.97 7.41 29.82
N ARG A 371 2.11 6.79 31.00
CA ARG A 371 1.25 5.68 31.45
C ARG A 371 -0.16 6.13 31.84
N VAL A 372 -1.12 5.87 30.97
CA VAL A 372 -2.56 5.95 31.17
C VAL A 372 -3.10 4.52 31.16
N SER A 373 -3.47 4.00 32.33
CA SER A 373 -3.80 2.58 32.48
C SER A 373 -5.07 2.17 31.74
N THR A 374 -4.94 1.45 30.63
CA THR A 374 -6.03 0.68 30.00
C THR A 374 -5.46 -0.61 29.39
N GLY A 375 -6.19 -1.73 29.52
CA GLY A 375 -5.88 -2.94 28.77
C GLY A 375 -5.94 -2.70 27.25
N HIS A 376 -5.49 -3.67 26.45
CA HIS A 376 -5.31 -3.51 25.00
C HIS A 376 -6.55 -2.97 24.26
N LEU A 377 -7.76 -3.40 24.64
CA LEU A 377 -9.01 -2.85 24.13
C LEU A 377 -10.09 -2.88 25.23
N HIS A 378 -10.60 -1.70 25.61
CA HIS A 378 -11.57 -1.55 26.71
C HIS A 378 -12.83 -0.82 26.23
N LEU A 379 -13.98 -1.50 26.29
CA LEU A 379 -15.26 -0.95 25.87
C LEU A 379 -15.73 0.15 26.84
N LEU A 380 -16.09 1.31 26.30
CA LEU A 380 -16.67 2.42 27.05
C LEU A 380 -18.19 2.47 26.95
N GLY A 381 -18.74 2.11 25.79
CA GLY A 381 -20.19 2.12 25.54
C GLY A 381 -20.54 2.16 24.06
N PHE A 382 -21.78 2.55 23.76
CA PHE A 382 -22.32 2.52 22.39
C PHE A 382 -22.91 3.88 22.00
N LYS A 383 -22.58 4.35 20.80
CA LYS A 383 -23.13 5.59 20.21
C LYS A 383 -23.86 5.29 18.89
N PRO A 384 -24.87 6.10 18.50
CA PRO A 384 -25.52 5.98 17.19
C PRO A 384 -24.52 6.18 16.04
N LEU A 385 -24.64 5.42 14.95
CA LEU A 385 -23.79 5.55 13.76
C LEU A 385 -23.78 6.96 13.17
N SER A 386 -24.88 7.72 13.30
CA SER A 386 -24.99 9.10 12.83
C SER A 386 -24.00 10.09 13.47
N CYS A 387 -23.45 9.74 14.64
CA CYS A 387 -22.43 10.53 15.35
C CYS A 387 -21.03 10.31 14.79
N LEU A 388 -20.79 9.20 14.09
CA LEU A 388 -19.54 8.95 13.39
C LEU A 388 -19.57 9.67 12.04
N LYS A 389 -18.51 10.41 11.72
CA LYS A 389 -18.39 11.18 10.49
C LYS A 389 -17.21 10.65 9.70
N ASP A 390 -17.27 10.76 8.38
CA ASP A 390 -16.26 10.18 7.49
C ASP A 390 -14.87 10.78 7.73
N TYR A 391 -14.81 12.06 8.13
CA TYR A 391 -13.57 12.77 8.45
C TYR A 391 -13.02 12.47 9.87
N HIS A 392 -13.70 11.63 10.67
CA HIS A 392 -13.19 11.19 11.98
C HIS A 392 -12.20 10.01 11.87
N ASN A 393 -11.76 9.63 10.68
CA ASN A 393 -10.80 8.55 10.50
C ASN A 393 -9.38 9.12 10.32
N LEU A 394 -8.49 8.88 11.28
CA LEU A 394 -7.11 9.38 11.24
C LEU A 394 -6.17 8.55 10.34
N ARG A 395 -6.38 7.24 10.29
CA ARG A 395 -5.48 6.29 9.63
C ARG A 395 -6.25 5.04 9.18
N PRO A 396 -5.69 4.16 8.33
CA PRO A 396 -6.40 2.96 7.87
C PRO A 396 -7.01 2.15 9.02
N SER A 397 -8.27 1.74 8.87
CA SER A 397 -8.97 0.97 9.90
C SER A 397 -8.35 -0.41 10.08
N THR A 398 -8.42 -0.93 11.29
CA THR A 398 -8.00 -2.30 11.61
C THR A 398 -9.21 -3.20 11.73
N PHE A 399 -9.20 -4.35 11.08
CA PHE A 399 -10.31 -5.29 11.12
C PHE A 399 -10.16 -6.27 12.28
N ILE A 400 -11.26 -6.58 12.95
CA ILE A 400 -11.31 -7.40 14.15
C ILE A 400 -12.18 -8.62 13.91
N PHE A 401 -11.67 -9.79 14.28
CA PHE A 401 -12.37 -11.07 14.21
C PHE A 401 -12.16 -11.89 15.50
N PRO A 402 -13.15 -12.65 16.00
CA PRO A 402 -13.01 -13.39 17.24
C PRO A 402 -12.06 -14.59 17.14
N SER A 403 -11.54 -15.02 18.30
CA SER A 403 -10.69 -16.20 18.47
C SER A 403 -11.16 -16.98 19.70
N ASP A 404 -11.36 -18.30 19.56
CA ASP A 404 -11.70 -19.19 20.69
C ASP A 404 -10.47 -19.99 21.17
N LYS A 405 -9.26 -19.59 20.77
CA LYS A 405 -8.02 -20.35 21.07
C LYS A 405 -7.62 -20.28 22.54
N GLU A 406 -7.65 -19.09 23.14
CA GLU A 406 -7.29 -18.86 24.54
C GLU A 406 -8.56 -18.70 25.40
N VAL A 407 -9.60 -18.06 24.86
CA VAL A 407 -10.88 -17.86 25.55
C VAL A 407 -12.05 -18.47 24.77
N ILE A 408 -12.47 -19.67 25.18
CA ILE A 408 -13.60 -20.40 24.57
C ILE A 408 -14.91 -19.62 24.77
N GLY A 409 -15.71 -19.48 23.71
CA GLY A 409 -16.98 -18.76 23.74
C GLY A 409 -16.88 -17.29 23.32
N SER A 410 -15.68 -16.79 23.03
CA SER A 410 -15.44 -15.44 22.49
C SER A 410 -16.25 -15.19 21.21
N THR A 411 -16.28 -16.17 20.30
CA THR A 411 -17.01 -16.12 19.04
C THR A 411 -18.52 -15.93 19.25
N CYS A 412 -19.11 -16.62 20.21
CA CYS A 412 -20.54 -16.51 20.50
C CYS A 412 -20.92 -15.10 20.97
N ILE A 413 -20.15 -14.56 21.93
CA ILE A 413 -20.36 -13.20 22.47
C ILE A 413 -20.12 -12.16 21.38
N PHE A 414 -19.06 -12.32 20.59
CA PHE A 414 -18.75 -11.42 19.48
C PHE A 414 -19.89 -11.37 18.45
N ILE A 415 -20.44 -12.52 18.04
CA ILE A 415 -21.55 -12.58 17.09
C ILE A 415 -22.82 -11.92 17.68
N ALA A 416 -23.11 -12.16 18.96
CA ALA A 416 -24.24 -11.53 19.63
C ALA A 416 -24.09 -9.99 19.67
N LEU A 417 -22.88 -9.51 19.95
CA LEU A 417 -22.54 -8.09 19.95
C LEU A 417 -22.66 -7.48 18.54
N LEU A 418 -22.06 -8.13 17.53
CA LEU A 418 -22.10 -7.73 16.12
C LEU A 418 -23.55 -7.56 15.64
N ARG A 419 -24.38 -8.59 15.78
CA ARG A 419 -25.79 -8.58 15.34
C ARG A 419 -26.58 -7.48 16.05
N SER A 420 -26.34 -7.28 17.35
CA SER A 420 -27.02 -6.24 18.12
C SER A 420 -26.63 -4.83 17.66
N MET A 421 -25.35 -4.61 17.37
CA MET A 421 -24.83 -3.32 16.88
C MET A 421 -25.41 -2.96 15.51
N VAL A 422 -25.47 -3.92 14.58
CA VAL A 422 -26.09 -3.76 13.26
C VAL A 422 -27.57 -3.43 13.40
N ASN A 423 -28.32 -4.25 14.15
CA ASN A 423 -29.77 -4.08 14.32
C ASN A 423 -30.13 -2.73 14.95
N LEU A 424 -29.34 -2.27 15.93
CA LEU A 424 -29.57 -1.02 16.64
C LEU A 424 -28.93 0.19 15.93
N LYS A 425 -28.20 -0.01 14.83
CA LYS A 425 -27.43 1.03 14.11
C LYS A 425 -26.50 1.82 15.04
N ARG A 426 -25.75 1.10 15.88
CA ARG A 426 -24.80 1.67 16.85
C ARG A 426 -23.39 1.14 16.63
N PHE A 427 -22.42 1.97 16.93
CA PHE A 427 -21.01 1.58 17.03
C PHE A 427 -20.57 1.57 18.49
N ALA A 428 -19.57 0.75 18.81
CA ALA A 428 -18.98 0.69 20.13
C ALA A 428 -17.83 1.70 20.22
N VAL A 429 -17.76 2.46 21.30
CA VAL A 429 -16.63 3.34 21.61
C VAL A 429 -15.74 2.61 22.60
N ALA A 430 -14.44 2.54 22.34
CA ALA A 430 -13.48 1.85 23.19
C ALA A 430 -12.17 2.64 23.30
N PHE A 431 -11.40 2.39 24.37
CA PHE A 431 -9.97 2.72 24.40
C PHE A 431 -9.17 1.57 23.82
N TYR A 432 -8.27 1.88 22.90
CA TYR A 432 -7.33 0.95 22.29
C TYR A 432 -5.91 1.50 22.39
N GLY A 433 -4.95 0.66 22.72
CA GLY A 433 -3.53 1.05 22.69
C GLY A 433 -2.71 0.44 23.82
N SER A 434 -1.46 0.87 23.88
CA SER A 434 -0.59 0.58 25.02
C SER A 434 -0.98 1.46 26.21
N SER A 435 -0.45 1.11 27.38
CA SER A 435 -0.58 1.97 28.54
C SER A 435 0.05 3.34 28.32
N SER A 436 1.01 3.51 27.40
CA SER A 436 1.66 4.80 27.17
C SER A 436 0.90 5.73 26.22
N ARG A 437 0.02 5.19 25.37
CA ARG A 437 -0.72 5.98 24.35
C ARG A 437 -2.10 5.37 24.07
N PRO A 438 -3.10 5.53 24.97
CA PRO A 438 -4.45 5.08 24.68
C PRO A 438 -5.13 6.01 23.66
N GLN A 439 -5.71 5.41 22.64
CA GLN A 439 -6.46 6.09 21.60
C GLN A 439 -7.93 5.69 21.69
N LEU A 440 -8.83 6.66 21.48
CA LEU A 440 -10.24 6.37 21.30
C LEU A 440 -10.47 5.73 19.93
N VAL A 441 -11.21 4.63 19.91
CA VAL A 441 -11.58 3.92 18.70
C VAL A 441 -13.09 3.72 18.61
N ALA A 442 -13.60 3.73 17.39
CA ALA A 442 -14.95 3.32 17.05
C ALA A 442 -14.91 1.92 16.45
N LEU A 443 -15.57 0.96 17.10
CA LEU A 443 -15.83 -0.37 16.58
C LEU A 443 -17.14 -0.36 15.80
N VAL A 444 -17.05 -0.50 14.48
CA VAL A 444 -18.19 -0.52 13.57
C VAL A 444 -18.40 -1.94 13.07
N ALA A 445 -19.59 -2.50 13.33
CA ALA A 445 -19.95 -3.84 12.89
C ALA A 445 -20.21 -3.88 11.38
N GLN A 446 -19.72 -4.94 10.73
CA GLN A 446 -19.92 -5.24 9.31
C GLN A 446 -20.51 -6.64 9.17
N ASP A 447 -21.60 -6.73 8.39
CA ASP A 447 -22.19 -8.00 7.98
C ASP A 447 -21.42 -8.60 6.80
N GLU A 448 -21.52 -9.92 6.64
CA GLU A 448 -20.91 -10.59 5.50
C GLU A 448 -21.65 -10.27 4.21
N ILE A 449 -20.91 -9.86 3.17
CA ILE A 449 -21.43 -9.67 1.82
C ILE A 449 -20.79 -10.70 0.90
N ILE A 450 -21.62 -11.52 0.26
CA ILE A 450 -21.20 -12.59 -0.66
C ILE A 450 -21.74 -12.28 -2.06
N SER A 451 -20.87 -12.37 -3.05
CA SER A 451 -21.21 -12.26 -4.47
C SER A 451 -20.92 -13.58 -5.20
N ALA A 452 -21.27 -13.69 -6.49
CA ALA A 452 -21.01 -14.88 -7.30
C ALA A 452 -19.52 -15.30 -7.33
N GLY A 453 -18.59 -14.34 -7.15
CA GLY A 453 -17.14 -14.54 -7.03
C GLY A 453 -16.64 -14.81 -5.60
N GLY A 454 -17.54 -15.13 -4.66
CA GLY A 454 -17.23 -15.40 -3.25
C GLY A 454 -17.43 -14.20 -2.32
N GLN A 455 -16.86 -14.30 -1.12
CA GLN A 455 -16.95 -13.26 -0.09
C GLN A 455 -16.33 -11.95 -0.58
N VAL A 456 -17.09 -10.85 -0.54
CA VAL A 456 -16.64 -9.48 -0.87
C VAL A 456 -16.28 -8.74 0.41
N GLU A 457 -17.18 -8.75 1.40
CA GLU A 457 -16.94 -8.16 2.72
C GLU A 457 -16.99 -9.25 3.78
N PRO A 458 -15.94 -9.41 4.62
CA PRO A 458 -15.95 -10.39 5.70
C PRO A 458 -16.83 -9.94 6.87
N PRO A 459 -17.46 -10.87 7.62
CA PRO A 459 -18.15 -10.52 8.85
C PRO A 459 -17.15 -10.15 9.95
N GLY A 460 -17.39 -9.07 10.69
CA GLY A 460 -16.48 -8.63 11.75
C GLY A 460 -16.68 -7.17 12.12
N MET A 461 -15.66 -6.56 12.74
CA MET A 461 -15.72 -5.15 13.14
C MET A 461 -14.54 -4.36 12.60
N HIS A 462 -14.80 -3.17 12.06
CA HIS A 462 -13.77 -2.17 11.78
C HIS A 462 -13.47 -1.36 13.03
N MET A 463 -12.21 -1.31 13.41
CA MET A 463 -11.68 -0.42 14.42
C MET A 463 -11.16 0.84 13.73
N ILE A 464 -11.94 1.92 13.86
CA ILE A 464 -11.65 3.24 13.30
C ILE A 464 -11.00 4.09 14.40
N TYR A 465 -9.86 4.70 14.07
CA TYR A 465 -9.08 5.52 15.00
C TYR A 465 -9.63 6.95 15.02
N LEU A 466 -10.19 7.35 16.17
CA LEU A 466 -10.86 8.64 16.31
C LEU A 466 -9.85 9.75 16.64
N PRO A 467 -10.03 10.96 16.09
CA PRO A 467 -9.21 12.12 16.43
C PRO A 467 -9.52 12.61 17.85
N TYR A 468 -8.47 13.07 18.54
CA TYR A 468 -8.60 13.99 19.66
C TYR A 468 -8.72 15.42 19.15
N SER A 469 -8.96 16.36 20.07
CA SER A 469 -9.07 17.79 19.72
C SER A 469 -7.84 18.32 19.00
N ASP A 470 -6.65 17.82 19.36
CA ASP A 470 -5.37 18.29 18.82
C ASP A 470 -5.16 17.87 17.36
N ASP A 471 -5.83 16.81 16.92
CA ASP A 471 -5.76 16.30 15.55
C ASP A 471 -6.69 17.08 14.59
N VAL A 472 -7.71 17.76 15.14
CA VAL A 472 -8.70 18.48 14.34
C VAL A 472 -8.16 19.86 13.94
N ARG A 473 -8.01 20.08 12.64
CA ARG A 473 -7.61 21.38 12.09
C ARG A 473 -8.84 22.22 11.73
N HIS A 474 -8.94 23.41 12.32
CA HIS A 474 -9.97 24.37 11.96
C HIS A 474 -9.63 25.04 10.63
N VAL A 475 -10.62 25.17 9.76
CA VAL A 475 -10.49 25.92 8.50
C VAL A 475 -10.26 27.39 8.84
N GLU A 476 -9.30 28.03 8.18
CA GLU A 476 -9.14 29.48 8.29
C GLU A 476 -10.46 30.18 7.94
N GLU A 477 -10.91 31.12 8.78
CA GLU A 477 -12.14 31.86 8.53
C GLU A 477 -12.01 32.58 7.18
N ALA A 478 -12.64 32.04 6.14
CA ALA A 478 -12.74 32.74 4.87
C ALA A 478 -13.38 34.10 5.17
N ASN A 479 -12.67 35.19 4.83
CA ASN A 479 -13.11 36.59 4.95
C ASN A 479 -14.44 36.81 4.20
N THR A 480 -15.52 36.34 4.79
CA THR A 480 -16.87 36.41 4.25
C THR A 480 -17.60 37.47 5.06
N ASN A 481 -17.17 38.72 4.91
CA ASN A 481 -17.90 39.89 5.39
C ASN A 481 -19.29 40.06 4.73
N GLY A 482 -19.78 39.04 4.01
CA GLY A 482 -21.08 39.00 3.34
C GLY A 482 -21.52 37.57 2.98
N GLY A 483 -21.30 36.57 3.85
CA GLY A 483 -21.74 35.18 3.61
C GLY A 483 -21.02 34.48 2.45
N ALA A 484 -20.97 33.15 2.47
CA ALA A 484 -20.44 32.40 1.35
C ALA A 484 -21.39 32.55 0.13
N PRO A 485 -20.89 32.88 -1.08
CA PRO A 485 -21.72 32.90 -2.27
C PRO A 485 -22.34 31.53 -2.48
N ARG A 486 -23.68 31.47 -2.56
CA ARG A 486 -24.41 30.22 -2.82
C ARG A 486 -24.72 30.11 -4.31
N ALA A 487 -24.51 28.93 -4.86
CA ALA A 487 -24.90 28.60 -6.23
C ALA A 487 -26.42 28.72 -6.40
N THR A 488 -26.85 29.16 -7.59
CA THR A 488 -28.27 29.20 -7.95
C THR A 488 -28.78 27.81 -8.32
N ASP A 489 -30.11 27.60 -8.32
CA ASP A 489 -30.70 26.31 -8.73
C ASP A 489 -30.34 25.91 -10.17
N ASP A 490 -30.15 26.90 -11.07
CA ASP A 490 -29.69 26.64 -12.44
C ASP A 490 -28.25 26.12 -12.47
N HIS A 491 -27.36 26.71 -11.68
CA HIS A 491 -25.98 26.24 -11.52
C HIS A 491 -25.94 24.79 -11.00
N ILE A 492 -26.74 24.49 -9.98
CA ILE A 492 -26.82 23.14 -9.39
C ILE A 492 -27.35 22.13 -10.41
N LYS A 493 -28.38 22.49 -11.17
CA LYS A 493 -28.97 21.61 -12.20
C LYS A 493 -27.97 21.30 -13.32
N LYS A 494 -27.23 22.29 -13.79
CA LYS A 494 -26.20 22.12 -14.83
C LYS A 494 -25.00 21.31 -14.31
N ALA A 495 -24.56 21.55 -13.07
CA ALA A 495 -23.54 20.75 -12.41
C ALA A 495 -23.97 19.27 -12.27
N ALA A 496 -25.20 19.01 -11.82
CA ALA A 496 -25.72 17.65 -11.70
C ALA A 496 -25.80 16.92 -13.06
N ALA A 497 -26.15 17.65 -14.13
CA ALA A 497 -26.16 17.12 -15.49
C ALA A 497 -24.75 16.82 -16.03
N LEU A 498 -23.74 17.58 -15.60
CA LEU A 498 -22.34 17.30 -15.89
C LEU A 498 -21.86 16.05 -15.13
N ILE A 499 -22.04 16.01 -13.80
CA ILE A 499 -21.64 14.88 -12.94
C ILE A 499 -22.22 13.57 -13.46
N LYS A 500 -23.50 13.55 -13.83
CA LYS A 500 -24.16 12.33 -14.38
C LYS A 500 -23.52 11.79 -15.66
N ARG A 501 -22.83 12.63 -16.45
CA ARG A 501 -22.16 12.21 -17.70
C ARG A 501 -20.74 11.71 -17.47
N ILE A 502 -20.09 12.16 -16.39
CA ILE A 502 -18.73 11.74 -16.00
C ILE A 502 -18.73 10.71 -14.86
N ASP A 503 -19.91 10.26 -14.43
CA ASP A 503 -20.10 9.32 -13.35
C ASP A 503 -19.55 7.93 -13.70
N LEU A 504 -18.63 7.44 -12.87
CA LEU A 504 -18.01 6.12 -12.98
C LEU A 504 -18.89 5.10 -12.25
N LYS A 505 -19.86 4.51 -12.96
CA LYS A 505 -20.88 3.62 -12.37
C LYS A 505 -20.33 2.41 -11.63
N ASP A 506 -19.24 1.82 -12.12
CA ASP A 506 -18.65 0.60 -11.57
C ASP A 506 -17.25 0.86 -10.99
N PHE A 507 -17.08 1.99 -10.30
CA PHE A 507 -15.82 2.32 -9.64
C PHE A 507 -15.45 1.26 -8.59
N SER A 508 -14.24 0.73 -8.70
CA SER A 508 -13.64 -0.12 -7.67
C SER A 508 -12.22 0.34 -7.39
N VAL A 509 -11.86 0.41 -6.10
CA VAL A 509 -10.52 0.81 -5.65
C VAL A 509 -9.44 -0.16 -6.18
N PHE A 510 -9.82 -1.39 -6.55
CA PHE A 510 -8.90 -2.39 -7.09
C PHE A 510 -8.62 -2.24 -8.60
N GLN A 511 -9.24 -1.28 -9.29
CA GLN A 511 -9.06 -1.05 -10.72
C GLN A 511 -7.78 -0.29 -11.07
N PHE A 512 -7.23 0.46 -10.12
CA PHE A 512 -6.09 1.34 -10.38
C PHE A 512 -4.82 0.77 -9.75
N ALA A 513 -3.77 0.61 -10.55
CA ALA A 513 -2.44 0.30 -10.04
C ALA A 513 -1.69 1.58 -9.62
N ASN A 514 -0.79 1.48 -8.64
CA ASN A 514 0.10 2.59 -8.28
C ASN A 514 1.18 2.78 -9.38
N PRO A 515 1.17 3.88 -10.16
CA PRO A 515 2.06 4.05 -11.30
C PRO A 515 3.54 4.09 -10.91
N GLY A 516 3.84 4.69 -9.74
CA GLY A 516 5.20 4.76 -9.21
C GLY A 516 5.77 3.39 -8.88
N LEU A 517 4.96 2.52 -8.28
CA LEU A 517 5.36 1.13 -8.02
C LEU A 517 5.47 0.30 -9.29
N GLN A 518 4.52 0.43 -10.22
CA GLN A 518 4.58 -0.27 -11.51
C GLN A 518 5.87 0.08 -12.27
N ARG A 519 6.19 1.37 -12.37
CA ARG A 519 7.44 1.84 -12.99
C ARG A 519 8.67 1.32 -12.25
N HIS A 520 8.69 1.36 -10.92
CA HIS A 520 9.81 0.87 -10.14
C HIS A 520 10.11 -0.61 -10.44
N TYR A 521 9.10 -1.48 -10.40
CA TYR A 521 9.30 -2.91 -10.66
C TYR A 521 9.57 -3.24 -12.14
N ALA A 522 8.98 -2.49 -13.08
CA ALA A 522 9.27 -2.65 -14.50
C ALA A 522 10.74 -2.31 -14.84
N VAL A 523 11.26 -1.22 -14.28
CA VAL A 523 12.69 -0.86 -14.42
C VAL A 523 13.58 -1.93 -13.78
N LEU A 524 13.23 -2.44 -12.59
CA LEU A 524 13.98 -3.53 -11.96
C LEU A 524 13.98 -4.83 -12.78
N GLN A 525 12.85 -5.16 -13.42
CA GLN A 525 12.73 -6.32 -14.29
C GLN A 525 13.63 -6.18 -15.52
N ALA A 526 13.59 -5.02 -16.20
CA ALA A 526 14.44 -4.74 -17.36
C ALA A 526 15.93 -4.82 -17.00
N LEU A 527 16.34 -4.21 -15.88
CA LEU A 527 17.72 -4.27 -15.37
C LEU A 527 18.14 -5.72 -15.04
N ALA A 528 17.25 -6.53 -14.46
CA ALA A 528 17.55 -7.93 -14.14
C ALA A 528 17.66 -8.84 -15.38
N LEU A 529 17.13 -8.39 -16.51
CA LEU A 529 17.15 -9.08 -17.80
C LEU A 529 18.20 -8.52 -18.77
N ASP A 530 18.99 -7.54 -18.33
CA ASP A 530 19.96 -6.80 -19.14
C ASP A 530 19.32 -6.18 -20.41
N GLU A 531 18.11 -5.62 -20.26
CA GLU A 531 17.41 -4.89 -21.32
C GLU A 531 17.80 -3.41 -21.30
N ASP A 532 18.08 -2.84 -22.48
CA ASP A 532 18.51 -1.44 -22.62
C ASP A 532 17.33 -0.44 -22.59
N ASP A 533 16.12 -0.93 -22.91
CA ASP A 533 14.91 -0.09 -23.00
C ASP A 533 14.20 0.01 -21.64
N ILE A 534 13.89 1.24 -21.23
CA ILE A 534 13.08 1.48 -20.03
C ILE A 534 11.61 1.30 -20.40
N PRO A 535 10.86 0.37 -19.77
CA PRO A 535 9.45 0.18 -20.09
C PRO A 535 8.63 1.43 -19.77
N GLU A 536 7.82 1.87 -20.73
CA GLU A 536 6.80 2.90 -20.49
C GLU A 536 5.58 2.25 -19.80
N ILE A 537 5.17 2.85 -18.69
CA ILE A 537 4.00 2.39 -17.93
C ILE A 537 2.86 3.36 -18.14
N ASN A 538 1.69 2.82 -18.49
CA ASN A 538 0.46 3.60 -18.59
C ASN A 538 -0.01 4.01 -17.19
N ASP A 539 -0.20 5.31 -16.98
CA ASP A 539 -0.72 5.85 -15.73
C ASP A 539 -2.25 5.88 -15.75
N GLU A 540 -2.86 4.86 -15.17
CA GLU A 540 -4.31 4.72 -15.05
C GLU A 540 -4.96 5.77 -14.13
N THR A 541 -4.17 6.54 -13.38
CA THR A 541 -4.69 7.59 -12.48
C THR A 541 -4.97 8.91 -13.21
N LEU A 542 -4.47 9.05 -14.44
CA LEU A 542 -4.76 10.21 -15.28
C LEU A 542 -6.20 10.17 -15.79
N PRO A 543 -6.85 11.35 -15.95
CA PRO A 543 -8.19 11.40 -16.52
C PRO A 543 -8.26 10.82 -17.94
N ASP A 544 -9.34 10.12 -18.25
CA ASP A 544 -9.64 9.63 -19.60
C ASP A 544 -9.93 10.80 -20.55
N GLU A 545 -8.91 11.30 -21.25
CA GLU A 545 -9.03 12.42 -22.18
C GLU A 545 -10.01 12.12 -23.31
N GLU A 546 -10.03 10.89 -23.83
CA GLU A 546 -10.95 10.47 -24.90
C GLU A 546 -12.40 10.45 -24.41
N GLY A 547 -12.62 9.93 -23.21
CA GLY A 547 -13.91 9.96 -22.52
C GLY A 547 -14.42 11.37 -22.27
N MET A 548 -13.53 12.27 -21.86
CA MET A 548 -13.84 13.68 -21.58
C MET A 548 -14.06 14.51 -22.84
N ALA A 549 -13.43 14.14 -23.96
CA ALA A 549 -13.61 14.78 -25.27
C ALA A 549 -14.93 14.43 -25.96
N ARG A 550 -15.72 13.49 -25.41
CA ARG A 550 -17.01 13.11 -25.99
C ARG A 550 -17.93 14.34 -26.10
N PRO A 551 -18.60 14.57 -27.25
CA PRO A 551 -19.39 15.79 -27.48
C PRO A 551 -20.46 16.06 -26.43
N GLY A 552 -21.04 15.00 -25.85
CA GLY A 552 -22.03 15.12 -24.78
C GLY A 552 -21.47 15.64 -23.46
N VAL A 553 -20.21 15.32 -23.14
CA VAL A 553 -19.50 15.81 -21.95
C VAL A 553 -19.04 17.25 -22.17
N VAL A 554 -18.40 17.53 -23.31
CA VAL A 554 -17.95 18.88 -23.69
C VAL A 554 -19.10 19.88 -23.63
N LYS A 555 -20.24 19.55 -24.25
CA LYS A 555 -21.44 20.39 -24.20
C LYS A 555 -21.93 20.66 -22.77
N ALA A 556 -21.88 19.65 -21.90
CA ALA A 556 -22.29 19.80 -20.51
C ALA A 556 -21.34 20.70 -19.71
N VAL A 557 -20.04 20.60 -19.99
CA VAL A 557 -19.01 21.47 -19.41
C VAL A 557 -19.21 22.90 -19.87
N GLU A 558 -19.43 23.14 -21.16
CA GLU A 558 -19.69 24.47 -21.72
C GLU A 558 -20.96 25.10 -21.14
N GLU A 559 -22.07 24.35 -21.10
CA GLU A 559 -23.33 24.81 -20.51
C GLU A 559 -23.16 25.21 -19.03
N PHE A 560 -22.38 24.43 -18.27
CA PHE A 560 -22.07 24.74 -16.88
C PHE A 560 -21.16 25.97 -16.75
N LYS A 561 -20.09 26.05 -17.54
CA LYS A 561 -19.17 27.20 -17.57
C LYS A 561 -19.90 28.50 -17.88
N LEU A 562 -20.69 28.54 -18.95
CA LEU A 562 -21.49 29.70 -19.34
C LEU A 562 -22.45 30.14 -18.23
N SER A 563 -23.02 29.18 -17.49
CA SER A 563 -23.94 29.51 -16.40
C SER A 563 -23.27 30.16 -15.20
N VAL A 564 -22.03 29.76 -14.88
CA VAL A 564 -21.30 30.22 -13.69
C VAL A 564 -20.50 31.48 -14.00
N TYR A 565 -19.80 31.49 -15.12
CA TYR A 565 -18.84 32.54 -15.46
C TYR A 565 -19.34 33.54 -16.51
N GLY A 566 -20.45 33.26 -17.20
CA GLY A 566 -20.98 34.12 -18.27
C GLY A 566 -20.27 33.92 -19.61
N GLU A 567 -20.59 34.77 -20.59
CA GLU A 567 -20.07 34.70 -21.97
C GLU A 567 -18.65 35.28 -22.11
N ASP A 568 -18.18 36.08 -21.14
CA ASP A 568 -16.90 36.80 -21.18
C ASP A 568 -15.72 36.04 -20.53
N TYR A 569 -15.93 34.80 -20.08
CA TYR A 569 -14.94 34.06 -19.29
C TYR A 569 -13.68 33.67 -20.07
N ASP A 570 -13.81 33.39 -21.37
CA ASP A 570 -12.66 32.95 -22.18
C ASP A 570 -11.63 34.08 -22.37
N GLU A 571 -12.02 35.36 -22.23
CA GLU A 571 -11.10 36.51 -22.35
C GLU A 571 -10.13 36.66 -21.16
N GLU A 572 -10.48 36.18 -19.96
CA GLU A 572 -9.59 36.27 -18.79
C GLU A 572 -8.49 35.21 -18.78
N SER A 573 -8.72 34.05 -19.43
CA SER A 573 -7.76 32.94 -19.46
C SER A 573 -6.58 33.15 -20.43
N ASP A 574 -6.80 33.89 -21.53
CA ASP A 574 -5.78 34.13 -22.56
C ASP A 574 -4.83 35.29 -22.20
N MET A 575 -5.20 36.13 -21.22
CA MET A 575 -4.36 37.21 -20.68
C MET A 575 -3.21 36.70 -19.77
N GLY A 576 -3.18 35.39 -19.47
CA GLY A 576 -2.14 34.75 -18.65
C GLY A 576 -0.93 34.22 -19.44
N ASN A 577 -1.06 33.95 -20.74
CA ASN A 577 -0.02 33.26 -21.54
C ASN A 577 0.63 34.12 -22.64
N GLY A 578 0.24 35.39 -22.79
CA GLY A 578 0.93 36.34 -23.65
C GLY A 578 2.14 36.98 -22.94
N LYS A 579 3.35 36.89 -23.51
CA LYS A 579 4.54 37.63 -23.03
C LYS A 579 4.23 39.14 -22.91
N ALA A 580 3.92 39.59 -21.69
CA ALA A 580 3.66 41.00 -21.41
C ALA A 580 4.93 41.84 -21.64
N SER A 581 4.82 42.90 -22.44
CA SER A 581 5.92 43.85 -22.67
C SER A 581 6.31 44.59 -21.39
N ASP A 582 7.58 44.95 -21.25
CA ASP A 582 8.15 45.59 -20.03
C ASP A 582 7.42 46.89 -19.60
N ALA A 583 6.72 47.55 -20.52
CA ALA A 583 5.90 48.73 -20.22
C ALA A 583 4.65 48.38 -19.39
N SER A 584 4.07 47.18 -19.58
CA SER A 584 2.89 46.71 -18.83
C SER A 584 3.25 46.29 -17.41
N LYS A 585 4.38 45.59 -17.23
CA LYS A 585 4.90 45.20 -15.91
C LYS A 585 5.20 46.41 -15.02
N LYS A 586 5.73 47.50 -15.60
CA LYS A 586 6.04 48.75 -14.88
C LYS A 586 4.80 49.54 -14.45
N ARG A 587 3.69 49.46 -15.21
CA ARG A 587 2.40 50.06 -14.80
C ARG A 587 1.72 49.26 -13.70
N LYS A 588 1.77 47.91 -13.77
CA LYS A 588 1.18 47.04 -12.75
C LYS A 588 1.87 47.19 -11.38
N THR A 589 3.20 47.21 -11.36
CA THR A 589 3.97 47.46 -10.12
C THR A 589 3.77 48.87 -9.55
N ALA A 590 3.61 49.89 -10.40
CA ALA A 590 3.31 51.24 -9.94
C ALA A 590 1.89 51.36 -9.36
N ALA A 591 0.90 50.66 -9.93
CA ALA A 591 -0.47 50.62 -9.42
C ALA A 591 -0.58 49.86 -8.10
N GLU A 592 0.11 48.72 -7.96
CA GLU A 592 0.14 47.95 -6.70
C GLU A 592 0.82 48.73 -5.57
N ASN A 593 1.92 49.43 -5.85
CA ASN A 593 2.57 50.31 -4.85
C ASN A 593 1.68 51.51 -4.50
N ALA A 594 1.02 52.11 -5.48
CA ALA A 594 0.09 53.22 -5.23
C ALA A 594 -1.14 52.78 -4.41
N ALA A 595 -1.65 51.56 -4.61
CA ALA A 595 -2.75 51.01 -3.82
C ALA A 595 -2.35 50.76 -2.36
N LYS A 596 -1.14 50.26 -2.10
CA LYS A 596 -0.59 50.08 -0.75
C LYS A 596 -0.41 51.42 -0.03
N GLU A 597 0.21 52.40 -0.69
CA GLU A 597 0.41 53.73 -0.10
C GLU A 597 -0.90 54.50 0.07
N SER A 598 -1.88 54.30 -0.83
CA SER A 598 -3.22 54.88 -0.71
C SER A 598 -4.00 54.29 0.48
N ALA A 599 -3.81 53.01 0.81
CA ALA A 599 -4.48 52.36 1.94
C ALA A 599 -4.03 52.89 3.32
N ASN A 600 -2.89 53.58 3.39
CA ASN A 600 -2.39 54.18 4.64
C ASN A 600 -3.16 55.43 5.08
N TYR A 601 -4.05 55.97 4.24
CA TYR A 601 -4.78 57.20 4.50
C TYR A 601 -6.31 56.97 4.49
N ASN A 602 -7.02 57.56 5.46
CA ASN A 602 -8.48 57.59 5.44
C ASN A 602 -8.98 58.78 4.61
N TRP A 603 -9.12 58.56 3.30
CA TRP A 603 -9.44 59.61 2.33
C TRP A 603 -10.79 60.34 2.55
N PRO A 604 -11.89 59.66 2.92
CA PRO A 604 -13.14 60.31 3.28
C PRO A 604 -13.02 61.33 4.43
N ASP A 605 -12.29 61.00 5.49
CA ASP A 605 -12.11 61.88 6.66
C ASP A 605 -11.22 63.09 6.33
N LEU A 606 -10.15 62.85 5.53
CA LEU A 606 -9.27 63.92 5.06
C LEU A 606 -10.00 64.90 4.12
N ALA A 607 -10.96 64.42 3.35
CA ALA A 607 -11.82 65.23 2.50
C ALA A 607 -12.80 66.08 3.33
N ASP A 608 -13.45 65.51 4.35
CA ASP A 608 -14.40 66.23 5.22
C ASP A 608 -13.73 67.31 6.07
N ASN A 609 -12.54 67.03 6.58
CA ASN A 609 -11.80 67.95 7.43
C ASN A 609 -10.99 68.98 6.63
N GLY A 610 -11.04 68.95 5.28
CA GLY A 610 -10.32 69.88 4.41
C GLY A 610 -8.79 69.72 4.40
N GLN A 611 -8.28 68.62 4.94
CA GLN A 611 -6.85 68.34 5.15
C GLN A 611 -6.13 67.81 3.91
N LEU A 612 -6.86 67.58 2.80
CA LEU A 612 -6.26 67.22 1.50
C LEU A 612 -5.27 68.29 0.96
N LYS A 613 -5.36 69.54 1.45
CA LYS A 613 -4.44 70.63 1.11
C LYS A 613 -3.05 70.48 1.74
N ASP A 614 -2.95 69.71 2.83
CA ASP A 614 -1.70 69.53 3.58
C ASP A 614 -0.85 68.39 3.01
N LEU A 615 -1.47 67.45 2.29
CA LEU A 615 -0.78 66.35 1.61
C LEU A 615 0.09 66.85 0.46
N THR A 616 1.19 66.16 0.20
CA THR A 616 2.09 66.42 -0.93
C THR A 616 1.46 65.99 -2.27
N VAL A 617 1.95 66.56 -3.37
CA VAL A 617 1.47 66.22 -4.73
C VAL A 617 1.71 64.74 -5.06
N THR A 618 2.74 64.12 -4.48
CA THR A 618 3.06 62.69 -4.61
C THR A 618 2.02 61.82 -3.89
N GLU A 619 1.61 62.20 -2.68
CA GLU A 619 0.60 61.46 -1.91
C GLU A 619 -0.77 61.50 -2.58
N LEU A 620 -1.18 62.67 -3.09
CA LEU A 620 -2.43 62.80 -3.86
C LEU A 620 -2.44 61.95 -5.14
N LYS A 621 -1.26 61.72 -5.73
CA LYS A 621 -1.12 60.87 -6.92
C LYS A 621 -1.24 59.38 -6.59
N TYR A 622 -0.96 58.93 -5.37
CA TYR A 622 -1.16 57.53 -4.99
C TYR A 622 -2.64 57.15 -5.06
N TYR A 623 -3.53 57.98 -4.49
CA TYR A 623 -4.97 57.77 -4.59
C TYR A 623 -5.45 57.78 -6.04
N LEU A 624 -5.05 58.79 -6.82
CA LEU A 624 -5.45 58.88 -8.22
C LEU A 624 -4.96 57.70 -9.06
N THR A 625 -3.74 57.21 -8.81
CA THR A 625 -3.19 56.05 -9.52
C THR A 625 -3.87 54.75 -9.08
N ALA A 626 -4.21 54.59 -7.80
CA ALA A 626 -4.92 53.43 -7.28
C ALA A 626 -6.36 53.32 -7.83
N HIS A 627 -7.01 54.46 -8.08
CA HIS A 627 -8.36 54.54 -8.63
C HIS A 627 -8.40 54.76 -10.16
N ASN A 628 -7.27 54.58 -10.87
CA ASN A 628 -7.15 54.77 -12.32
C ASN A 628 -7.60 56.15 -12.85
N LEU A 629 -7.44 57.20 -12.03
CA LEU A 629 -7.76 58.58 -12.38
C LEU A 629 -6.55 59.33 -12.95
N PRO A 630 -6.74 60.33 -13.83
CA PRO A 630 -5.65 61.12 -14.38
C PRO A 630 -4.80 61.81 -13.30
N VAL A 631 -3.47 61.69 -13.40
CA VAL A 631 -2.50 62.26 -12.44
C VAL A 631 -1.88 63.60 -12.90
N THR A 632 -2.38 64.16 -14.00
CA THR A 632 -1.90 65.41 -14.59
C THR A 632 -2.61 66.62 -13.99
N GLY A 633 -1.84 67.69 -13.75
CA GLY A 633 -2.35 68.97 -13.24
C GLY A 633 -1.58 69.53 -12.03
N LYS A 634 -1.90 70.77 -11.66
CA LYS A 634 -1.43 71.41 -10.41
C LYS A 634 -2.16 70.80 -9.21
N LYS A 635 -1.61 70.98 -8.00
CA LYS A 635 -2.12 70.39 -6.74
C LYS A 635 -3.63 70.56 -6.55
N GLU A 636 -4.15 71.76 -6.81
CA GLU A 636 -5.58 72.09 -6.68
C GLU A 636 -6.47 71.22 -7.59
N VAL A 637 -6.01 70.95 -8.83
CA VAL A 637 -6.73 70.12 -9.81
C VAL A 637 -6.77 68.65 -9.36
N LEU A 638 -5.71 68.18 -8.71
CA LEU A 638 -5.66 66.82 -8.15
C LEU A 638 -6.63 66.69 -6.97
N ILE A 639 -6.66 67.69 -6.07
CA ILE A 639 -7.59 67.71 -4.93
C ILE A 639 -9.04 67.75 -5.40
N SER A 640 -9.38 68.61 -6.38
CA SER A 640 -10.73 68.66 -6.96
C SER A 640 -11.14 67.32 -7.56
N ARG A 641 -10.23 66.61 -8.23
CA ARG A 641 -10.52 65.30 -8.83
C ARG A 641 -10.78 64.21 -7.78
N ILE A 642 -10.10 64.26 -6.63
CA ILE A 642 -10.34 63.36 -5.50
C ILE A 642 -11.69 63.66 -4.84
N LEU A 643 -12.01 64.94 -4.63
CA LEU A 643 -13.30 65.38 -4.07
C LEU A 643 -14.47 64.97 -4.97
N THR A 644 -14.36 65.17 -6.29
CA THR A 644 -15.38 64.72 -7.25
C THR A 644 -15.56 63.21 -7.23
N HIS A 645 -14.48 62.42 -7.11
CA HIS A 645 -14.57 60.96 -7.02
C HIS A 645 -15.23 60.49 -5.71
N LEU A 646 -15.01 61.20 -4.61
CA LEU A 646 -15.64 60.93 -3.31
C LEU A 646 -17.05 61.53 -3.17
N GLY A 647 -17.53 62.29 -4.15
CA GLY A 647 -18.84 62.92 -4.16
C GLY A 647 -19.00 64.09 -3.21
N LYS A 648 -17.92 64.83 -2.92
CA LYS A 648 -17.86 65.93 -1.94
C LYS A 648 -17.54 67.29 -2.56
#